data_AF-E0VUQ3-F1
#
_entry.id   AF-E0VUQ3-F1
#
_cell.length_a   1.000
_cell.length_b   1.000
_cell.length_c   1.000
_cell.angle_alpha   90.00
_cell.angle_beta   90.00
_cell.angle_gamma   90.00
#
_symmetry.space_group_name_H-M   'P 1'
#
loop_
_entity.id
_entity.type
_entity.pdbx_description
1 polymer ?
#
loop_
_entity_poly.entity_id
_entity_poly.type
_entity_poly.pdbx_seq_one_letter_code
_entity_poly.pdbx_strand_id
1 'polypeptide(L)'
;MALSVARPLVTVYNDKNESTGTTIVLPSVFKAPIRPDVVNFVHDQMAKNKRQPYCVSEKAGHQTSAESWGTGRAVARIPRVRGGGTHRSGQGAFGNMCRGGRMASPTKPWRRWHRKINLNQRRYAMVSALAASGVPALVMSKGHMINEIPELPLVISDKIQEYTKTKQAVVFLRRIKAWKDIEKVYKSRRFRAGKGKMRNRRRIQRRGPLIVYSKNQGIRRAFRNIPGVDLINVSKLDLLKVAPGGHVGRFVIWTESAFKTLNALYGSWNKASKMKKGYNLPQPKMSNTDLTRLMKAEEILNVLRKPKKGVKRAVKKLNPLTNTRAMLKLNPFAAVLKREGILMAQKRMRERRAMFKEKREKRRAALLEKKRGLAEKMGKTKAGDKDPKKEPAKDAKVAKEKGVKKLSVAEKARQNRGANIRKAKLLRKQRIADKGKIIPKYLKVIQARKAAIKASALNKKRVKAAKMKRRWEKLEKIKKIKLDRELKKSQKPKKVDKDKKGKEEKVDVKKERIEKRTVRRLLKSKKSKKVIPKKNTPKAIALRTKIAKAKTLARKVRVARSLKLIKIKQKNKELGIKQKAEAKARAAKLKAEAKEAAAKKKAEALEKAAKRKAKEESKSAGKKKLDDKSKKDLKSKTAKAKPQAAKPGDKKKETPKKVSQGKPTEKKVKK
;
A
#
# COMPACT_ATOMS: atom_id res chain seq x y z
N MET A 1 -5.11 26.48 -2.96
CA MET A 1 -4.87 27.47 -1.90
C MET A 1 -5.61 28.73 -2.26
N ALA A 2 -6.86 28.76 -1.80
CA ALA A 2 -7.58 29.99 -1.52
C ALA A 2 -6.95 30.74 -0.33
N LEU A 3 -7.45 31.95 -0.07
CA LEU A 3 -7.00 32.83 1.01
C LEU A 3 -7.12 32.20 2.41
N SER A 4 -7.99 31.19 2.57
CA SER A 4 -8.48 30.65 3.86
C SER A 4 -7.66 29.54 4.52
N VAL A 5 -6.70 28.90 3.84
CA VAL A 5 -6.05 27.65 4.32
C VAL A 5 -4.57 27.86 4.70
N ALA A 6 -4.25 29.03 5.24
CA ALA A 6 -2.88 29.44 5.53
C ALA A 6 -2.76 29.99 6.95
N ARG A 7 -1.93 29.35 7.80
CA ARG A 7 -1.55 29.92 9.11
C ARG A 7 -0.98 31.33 8.88
N PRO A 8 -1.48 32.38 9.57
CA PRO A 8 -0.99 33.74 9.37
C PRO A 8 0.41 33.94 9.94
N LEU A 9 0.72 33.24 11.05
CA LEU A 9 2.02 33.24 11.72
C LEU A 9 2.67 31.85 11.59
N VAL A 10 4.00 31.85 11.48
CA VAL A 10 4.87 30.67 11.48
C VAL A 10 5.88 30.82 12.61
N THR A 11 6.14 29.75 13.35
CA THR A 11 7.09 29.78 14.49
C THR A 11 8.52 29.59 14.02
N VAL A 12 9.47 30.26 14.68
CA VAL A 12 10.89 30.03 14.43
C VAL A 12 11.41 28.98 15.42
N TYR A 13 12.08 27.96 14.90
CA TYR A 13 12.75 26.95 15.73
C TYR A 13 14.22 27.30 15.95
N ASN A 14 14.80 26.81 17.04
CA ASN A 14 16.25 26.81 17.24
C ASN A 14 16.90 25.53 16.66
N ASP A 15 18.23 25.40 16.79
CA ASP A 15 18.97 24.23 16.34
C ASP A 15 18.71 22.94 17.15
N LYS A 16 18.02 23.06 18.30
CA LYS A 16 17.60 21.97 19.19
C LYS A 16 16.21 21.39 18.83
N ASN A 17 15.44 22.06 17.95
CA ASN A 17 14.01 21.81 17.69
C ASN A 17 13.09 22.22 18.85
N GLU A 18 13.43 23.30 19.54
CA GLU A 18 12.53 24.04 20.43
C GLU A 18 12.07 25.33 19.73
N SER A 19 10.88 25.84 20.04
CA SER A 19 10.39 27.13 19.54
C SER A 19 11.10 28.29 20.24
N THR A 20 11.58 29.29 19.50
CA THR A 20 12.30 30.46 20.06
C THR A 20 11.37 31.54 20.65
N GLY A 21 10.06 31.30 20.69
CA GLY A 21 9.04 32.31 21.01
C GLY A 21 8.76 33.30 19.86
N THR A 22 9.77 33.60 19.02
CA THR A 22 9.58 34.48 17.86
C THR A 22 8.70 33.84 16.78
N THR A 23 7.82 34.66 16.21
CA THR A 23 6.93 34.28 15.09
C THR A 23 7.10 35.24 13.92
N ILE A 24 6.83 34.75 12.70
CA ILE A 24 6.96 35.52 11.46
C ILE A 24 5.68 35.37 10.65
N VAL A 25 5.16 36.49 10.13
CA VAL A 25 4.01 36.50 9.22
C VAL A 25 4.33 35.70 7.95
N LEU A 26 3.45 34.75 7.60
CA LEU A 26 3.60 33.90 6.42
C LEU A 26 3.69 34.76 5.14
N PRO A 27 4.79 34.69 4.36
CA PRO A 27 4.93 35.47 3.15
C PRO A 27 3.85 35.20 2.11
N SER A 28 3.35 36.25 1.45
CA SER A 28 2.18 36.17 0.55
C SER A 28 2.37 35.15 -0.59
N VAL A 29 3.62 34.92 -0.99
CA VAL A 29 4.03 33.89 -1.96
C VAL A 29 3.54 32.48 -1.62
N PHE A 30 3.27 32.16 -0.35
CA PHE A 30 2.74 30.85 0.05
C PHE A 30 1.23 30.71 -0.14
N LYS A 31 0.48 31.82 -0.19
CA LYS A 31 -0.96 31.83 -0.47
C LYS A 31 -1.29 31.81 -1.99
N ALA A 32 -0.27 31.90 -2.84
CA ALA A 32 -0.41 32.04 -4.29
C ALA A 32 -0.94 30.77 -5.01
N PRO A 33 -1.58 30.92 -6.19
CA PRO A 33 -2.12 29.78 -6.94
C PRO A 33 -1.04 28.77 -7.35
N ILE A 34 -1.32 27.48 -7.09
CA ILE A 34 -0.45 26.36 -7.42
C ILE A 34 -0.84 25.82 -8.80
N ARG A 35 -0.07 26.14 -9.83
CA ARG A 35 -0.25 25.65 -11.21
C ARG A 35 0.81 24.59 -11.58
N PRO A 36 0.54 23.28 -11.38
CA PRO A 36 1.51 22.22 -11.67
C PRO A 36 1.78 22.06 -13.17
N ASP A 37 0.82 22.44 -14.02
CA ASP A 37 0.93 22.55 -15.47
C ASP A 37 2.00 23.55 -15.90
N VAL A 38 1.94 24.79 -15.38
CA VAL A 38 2.93 25.86 -15.66
C VAL A 38 4.30 25.47 -15.10
N VAL A 39 4.35 24.88 -13.89
CA VAL A 39 5.60 24.38 -13.31
C VAL A 39 6.24 23.30 -14.18
N ASN A 40 5.48 22.32 -14.66
CA ASN A 40 5.99 21.24 -15.49
C ASN A 40 6.48 21.75 -16.86
N PHE A 41 5.70 22.61 -17.52
CA PHE A 41 6.09 23.24 -18.79
C PHE A 41 7.41 24.02 -18.64
N VAL A 42 7.48 24.96 -17.70
CA VAL A 42 8.67 25.79 -17.47
C VAL A 42 9.87 24.91 -17.06
N HIS A 43 9.66 23.88 -16.23
CA HIS A 43 10.73 22.96 -15.83
C HIS A 43 11.32 22.19 -17.03
N ASP A 44 10.51 21.68 -17.96
CA ASP A 44 11.03 20.99 -19.15
C ASP A 44 11.81 21.94 -20.08
N GLN A 45 11.31 23.15 -20.33
CA GLN A 45 12.06 24.13 -21.12
C GLN A 45 13.38 24.54 -20.42
N MET A 46 13.36 24.77 -19.09
CA MET A 46 14.58 25.07 -18.31
C MET A 46 15.57 23.88 -18.32
N ALA A 47 15.07 22.63 -18.28
CA ALA A 47 15.90 21.43 -18.33
C ALA A 47 16.51 21.16 -19.72
N LYS A 48 15.96 21.74 -20.80
CA LYS A 48 16.59 21.73 -22.14
C LYS A 48 17.81 22.65 -22.19
N ASN A 49 17.76 23.79 -21.52
CA ASN A 49 18.85 24.78 -21.49
C ASN A 49 20.12 24.34 -20.73
N LYS A 50 20.13 23.13 -20.16
CA LYS A 50 21.31 22.50 -19.54
C LYS A 50 21.91 21.36 -20.38
N ARG A 51 21.47 21.21 -21.63
CA ARG A 51 21.96 20.15 -22.54
C ARG A 51 23.12 20.70 -23.37
N GLN A 52 24.27 20.04 -23.27
CA GLN A 52 25.35 20.22 -24.24
C GLN A 52 24.87 19.69 -25.61
N PRO A 53 25.16 20.40 -26.73
CA PRO A 53 24.97 19.86 -28.07
C PRO A 53 25.69 18.53 -28.27
N TYR A 54 25.20 17.73 -29.22
CA TYR A 54 25.92 16.60 -29.77
C TYR A 54 25.51 16.38 -31.22
N CYS A 55 26.48 16.01 -32.05
CA CYS A 55 26.32 15.70 -33.45
C CYS A 55 27.04 14.38 -33.80
N VAL A 56 26.93 13.95 -35.06
CA VAL A 56 27.90 13.02 -35.67
C VAL A 56 28.97 13.83 -36.40
N SER A 57 30.09 13.21 -36.76
CA SER A 57 31.05 13.85 -37.68
C SER A 57 30.41 14.01 -39.06
N GLU A 58 30.65 15.14 -39.71
CA GLU A 58 30.10 15.49 -41.02
C GLU A 58 30.62 14.56 -42.12
N LYS A 59 31.92 14.25 -42.10
CA LYS A 59 32.59 13.35 -43.04
C LYS A 59 32.28 11.86 -42.77
N ALA A 60 31.49 11.52 -41.75
CA ALA A 60 31.21 10.14 -41.38
C ALA A 60 30.43 9.38 -42.48
N GLY A 61 31.04 8.32 -43.00
CA GLY A 61 30.47 7.55 -44.13
C GLY A 61 30.59 8.25 -45.49
N HIS A 62 31.31 9.38 -45.56
CA HIS A 62 31.64 10.11 -46.80
C HIS A 62 33.13 9.99 -47.20
N GLN A 63 33.99 9.44 -46.33
CA GLN A 63 35.45 9.34 -46.55
C GLN A 63 35.89 8.32 -47.61
N THR A 64 34.97 7.54 -48.19
CA THR A 64 35.31 6.47 -49.15
C THR A 64 34.85 6.89 -50.54
N SER A 65 35.76 6.95 -51.52
CA SER A 65 35.39 7.10 -52.93
C SER A 65 34.62 5.86 -53.39
N ALA A 66 33.46 6.08 -54.02
CA ALA A 66 32.55 5.03 -54.44
C ALA A 66 31.54 5.54 -55.47
N GLU A 67 31.33 4.78 -56.53
CA GLU A 67 30.40 5.10 -57.63
C GLU A 67 29.41 3.95 -57.85
N SER A 68 28.24 4.23 -58.41
CA SER A 68 27.29 3.17 -58.76
C SER A 68 27.73 2.50 -60.06
N TRP A 69 27.76 1.16 -60.08
CA TRP A 69 28.14 0.40 -61.28
C TRP A 69 27.04 0.32 -62.36
N GLY A 70 25.94 1.06 -62.19
CA GLY A 70 24.81 1.08 -63.13
C GLY A 70 23.93 -0.17 -63.05
N THR A 71 23.38 -0.55 -64.21
CA THR A 71 22.59 -1.76 -64.47
C THR A 71 23.49 -2.90 -65.00
N GLY A 72 22.91 -3.99 -65.50
CA GLY A 72 23.62 -5.08 -66.19
C GLY A 72 24.42 -6.05 -65.30
N ARG A 73 24.93 -5.62 -64.14
CA ARG A 73 25.87 -6.42 -63.31
C ARG A 73 25.22 -7.32 -62.25
N ALA A 74 23.97 -7.75 -62.44
CA ALA A 74 23.19 -8.60 -61.51
C ALA A 74 23.15 -8.13 -60.03
N VAL A 75 23.42 -6.85 -59.77
CA VAL A 75 23.75 -6.32 -58.44
C VAL A 75 23.09 -4.95 -58.24
N ALA A 76 22.60 -4.68 -57.01
CA ALA A 76 21.88 -3.45 -56.70
C ALA A 76 22.71 -2.17 -56.93
N ARG A 77 22.06 -1.16 -57.55
CA ARG A 77 22.56 0.16 -58.02
C ARG A 77 23.06 1.13 -56.93
N ILE A 78 23.49 0.62 -55.78
CA ILE A 78 24.09 1.37 -54.67
C ILE A 78 25.57 1.67 -55.01
N PRO A 79 26.11 2.86 -54.69
CA PRO A 79 27.53 3.17 -54.88
C PRO A 79 28.47 2.18 -54.19
N ARG A 80 29.54 1.78 -54.87
CA ARG A 80 30.49 0.74 -54.45
C ARG A 80 31.92 1.24 -54.48
N VAL A 81 32.71 0.78 -53.51
CA VAL A 81 34.12 1.15 -53.39
C VAL A 81 34.92 0.62 -54.58
N ARG A 82 35.67 1.50 -55.24
CA ARG A 82 36.55 1.19 -56.39
C ARG A 82 37.79 0.39 -55.96
N GLY A 83 38.49 -0.19 -56.94
CA GLY A 83 39.71 -1.00 -56.73
C GLY A 83 39.45 -2.50 -56.53
N GLY A 84 40.54 -3.27 -56.39
CA GLY A 84 40.55 -4.71 -56.14
C GLY A 84 41.19 -5.08 -54.79
N GLY A 85 41.73 -6.29 -54.66
CA GLY A 85 42.68 -6.71 -53.62
C GLY A 85 42.23 -6.75 -52.15
N THR A 86 41.13 -6.08 -51.77
CA THR A 86 40.69 -5.98 -50.37
C THR A 86 39.25 -6.43 -50.18
N HIS A 87 38.93 -6.96 -49.00
CA HIS A 87 37.55 -7.28 -48.63
C HIS A 87 36.60 -6.07 -48.57
N ARG A 88 37.10 -4.82 -48.66
CA ARG A 88 36.28 -3.60 -48.67
C ARG A 88 35.88 -3.17 -50.08
N SER A 89 36.67 -3.52 -51.09
CA SER A 89 36.43 -3.26 -52.50
C SER A 89 35.10 -3.90 -52.96
N GLY A 90 34.38 -3.26 -53.89
CA GLY A 90 33.08 -3.73 -54.40
C GLY A 90 31.90 -3.71 -53.40
N GLN A 91 32.14 -3.48 -52.11
CA GLN A 91 31.08 -3.32 -51.12
C GLN A 91 30.35 -1.98 -51.26
N GLY A 92 29.08 -1.95 -50.87
CA GLY A 92 28.28 -0.73 -50.82
C GLY A 92 28.85 0.36 -49.90
N ALA A 93 28.62 1.61 -50.28
CA ALA A 93 29.06 2.83 -49.60
C ALA A 93 27.99 3.94 -49.68
N PHE A 94 28.23 5.04 -48.97
CA PHE A 94 27.35 6.21 -48.77
C PHE A 94 25.96 5.94 -48.16
N GLY A 95 25.18 4.99 -48.67
CA GLY A 95 23.78 4.77 -48.31
C GLY A 95 23.53 4.44 -46.83
N ASN A 96 22.35 4.83 -46.32
CA ASN A 96 21.93 4.60 -44.94
C ASN A 96 21.62 3.13 -44.63
N MET A 97 21.36 2.31 -45.65
CA MET A 97 21.26 0.85 -45.56
C MET A 97 22.64 0.16 -45.55
N CYS A 98 23.72 0.88 -45.90
CA CYS A 98 25.05 0.29 -46.06
C CYS A 98 25.84 0.23 -44.75
N ARG A 99 26.52 -0.88 -44.51
CA ARG A 99 27.49 -1.00 -43.40
C ARG A 99 28.64 0.00 -43.61
N GLY A 100 28.73 1.00 -42.73
CA GLY A 100 29.73 2.07 -42.82
C GLY A 100 29.33 3.27 -43.69
N GLY A 101 28.12 3.28 -44.27
CA GLY A 101 27.55 4.47 -44.92
C GLY A 101 27.08 5.53 -43.92
N ARG A 102 26.60 6.67 -44.43
CA ARG A 102 26.10 7.78 -43.60
C ARG A 102 24.68 7.48 -43.10
N MET A 103 24.33 7.96 -41.91
CA MET A 103 22.93 7.92 -41.48
C MET A 103 22.09 8.94 -42.26
N ALA A 104 20.84 8.58 -42.58
CA ALA A 104 19.86 9.56 -43.05
C ALA A 104 19.57 10.61 -41.96
N SER A 105 19.39 11.87 -42.36
CA SER A 105 19.16 13.02 -41.46
C SER A 105 20.12 13.07 -40.27
N PRO A 106 21.45 13.15 -40.50
CA PRO A 106 22.45 13.12 -39.44
C PRO A 106 22.24 14.26 -38.44
N THR A 107 22.45 13.98 -37.16
CA THR A 107 22.29 14.99 -36.10
C THR A 107 23.32 16.11 -36.28
N LYS A 108 22.89 17.28 -36.75
CA LYS A 108 23.69 18.50 -36.90
C LYS A 108 23.80 19.30 -35.58
N PRO A 109 24.87 20.08 -35.35
CA PRO A 109 25.07 20.82 -34.11
C PRO A 109 24.04 21.94 -33.89
N TRP A 110 23.63 22.65 -34.95
CA TRP A 110 22.69 23.79 -34.93
C TRP A 110 21.23 23.45 -34.58
N ARG A 111 20.94 22.19 -34.25
CA ARG A 111 19.63 21.75 -33.71
C ARG A 111 19.22 22.65 -32.53
N ARG A 112 17.96 23.12 -32.48
CA ARG A 112 17.48 24.07 -31.45
C ARG A 112 17.36 23.44 -30.05
N TRP A 113 18.50 23.28 -29.36
CA TRP A 113 18.63 22.76 -27.99
C TRP A 113 18.00 23.69 -26.95
N HIS A 114 18.30 24.99 -27.05
CA HIS A 114 17.90 26.01 -26.09
C HIS A 114 16.50 26.57 -26.38
N ARG A 115 15.83 27.04 -25.32
CA ARG A 115 14.46 27.58 -25.34
C ARG A 115 14.38 28.83 -24.45
N LYS A 116 14.03 29.97 -25.06
CA LYS A 116 13.61 31.20 -24.36
C LYS A 116 12.28 30.90 -23.63
N ILE A 117 12.09 31.48 -22.45
CA ILE A 117 10.88 31.30 -21.62
C ILE A 117 10.54 32.65 -21.00
N ASN A 118 9.28 33.06 -21.09
CA ASN A 118 8.83 34.38 -20.66
C ASN A 118 9.09 34.57 -19.16
N LEU A 119 9.64 35.74 -18.78
CA LEU A 119 10.07 35.99 -17.39
C LEU A 119 8.92 35.83 -16.39
N ASN A 120 7.72 36.31 -16.72
CA ASN A 120 6.56 36.17 -15.86
C ASN A 120 6.05 34.71 -15.77
N GLN A 121 6.17 33.89 -16.81
CA GLN A 121 5.90 32.44 -16.70
C GLN A 121 6.91 31.75 -15.76
N ARG A 122 8.20 32.09 -15.85
CA ARG A 122 9.24 31.59 -14.93
C ARG A 122 8.97 32.02 -13.48
N ARG A 123 8.60 33.29 -13.27
CA ARG A 123 8.24 33.83 -11.95
C ARG A 123 6.98 33.14 -11.40
N TYR A 124 5.93 32.93 -12.20
CA TYR A 124 4.73 32.18 -11.83
C TYR A 124 5.07 30.74 -11.38
N ALA A 125 5.83 29.99 -12.20
CA ALA A 125 6.24 28.63 -11.87
C ALA A 125 7.02 28.57 -10.54
N MET A 126 7.92 29.52 -10.30
CA MET A 126 8.61 29.64 -9.01
C MET A 126 7.64 29.84 -7.84
N VAL A 127 6.70 30.77 -7.97
CA VAL A 127 5.70 31.06 -6.94
C VAL A 127 4.79 29.86 -6.65
N SER A 128 4.24 29.20 -7.67
CA SER A 128 3.45 27.98 -7.50
C SER A 128 4.23 26.84 -6.84
N ALA A 129 5.53 26.72 -7.12
CA ALA A 129 6.40 25.72 -6.50
C ALA A 129 6.75 26.06 -5.03
N LEU A 130 6.83 27.35 -4.67
CA LEU A 130 7.01 27.82 -3.30
C LEU A 130 5.75 27.59 -2.45
N ALA A 131 4.59 28.04 -2.92
CA ALA A 131 3.29 27.77 -2.28
C ALA A 131 3.09 26.29 -2.00
N ALA A 132 3.36 25.43 -2.98
CA ALA A 132 3.27 23.98 -2.83
C ALA A 132 4.27 23.35 -1.83
N SER A 133 5.34 24.04 -1.43
CA SER A 133 6.27 23.55 -0.40
C SER A 133 5.79 23.82 1.02
N GLY A 134 4.87 24.77 1.22
CA GLY A 134 4.15 24.98 2.49
C GLY A 134 3.01 23.99 2.74
N VAL A 135 2.57 23.20 1.72
CA VAL A 135 1.42 22.29 1.85
C VAL A 135 1.89 20.87 2.24
N PRO A 136 1.59 20.37 3.47
CA PRO A 136 2.09 19.06 3.91
C PRO A 136 1.69 17.91 2.99
N ALA A 137 0.45 17.91 2.49
CA ALA A 137 -0.07 16.87 1.60
C ALA A 137 0.73 16.77 0.27
N LEU A 138 1.17 17.89 -0.30
CA LEU A 138 1.97 17.90 -1.52
C LEU A 138 3.41 17.46 -1.26
N VAL A 139 3.96 17.79 -0.09
CA VAL A 139 5.30 17.34 0.33
C VAL A 139 5.33 15.84 0.65
N MET A 140 4.28 15.32 1.28
CA MET A 140 4.09 13.88 1.49
C MET A 140 3.85 13.12 0.18
N SER A 141 3.06 13.64 -0.76
CA SER A 141 2.74 12.94 -2.02
C SER A 141 3.96 12.75 -2.93
N LYS A 142 4.90 13.71 -2.94
CA LYS A 142 6.23 13.56 -3.57
C LYS A 142 7.10 12.49 -2.89
N GLY A 143 6.74 12.11 -1.66
CA GLY A 143 7.39 11.07 -0.89
C GLY A 143 8.56 11.55 -0.04
N HIS A 144 8.53 12.78 0.48
CA HIS A 144 9.42 13.17 1.59
C HIS A 144 8.93 12.57 2.93
N MET A 145 9.83 12.29 3.86
CA MET A 145 9.49 11.83 5.22
C MET A 145 9.35 13.01 6.18
N ILE A 146 8.15 13.57 6.31
CA ILE A 146 7.89 14.77 7.13
C ILE A 146 7.01 14.53 8.36
N ASN A 147 6.66 13.27 8.67
CA ASN A 147 5.71 12.87 9.71
C ASN A 147 6.06 13.27 11.16
N GLU A 148 7.30 13.69 11.42
CA GLU A 148 7.79 14.07 12.76
C GLU A 148 8.31 15.52 12.80
N ILE A 149 8.06 16.28 11.73
CA ILE A 149 8.44 17.70 11.63
C ILE A 149 7.30 18.52 12.24
N PRO A 150 7.57 19.50 13.11
CA PRO A 150 6.53 20.15 13.89
C PRO A 150 5.54 20.97 13.03
N GLU A 151 6.03 21.68 12.01
CA GLU A 151 5.16 22.37 11.03
C GLU A 151 5.80 22.52 9.63
N LEU A 152 4.99 22.95 8.66
CA LEU A 152 5.44 23.46 7.37
C LEU A 152 4.71 24.78 7.04
N PRO A 153 5.36 25.76 6.39
CA PRO A 153 6.78 25.77 6.02
C PRO A 153 7.70 25.86 7.25
N LEU A 154 8.79 25.08 7.28
CA LEU A 154 9.68 25.03 8.44
C LEU A 154 10.69 26.18 8.39
N VAL A 155 10.66 27.03 9.43
CA VAL A 155 11.54 28.20 9.59
C VAL A 155 12.40 28.05 10.84
N ILE A 156 13.67 28.46 10.75
CA ILE A 156 14.67 28.19 11.79
C ILE A 156 15.62 29.38 11.95
N SER A 157 16.07 29.64 13.18
CA SER A 157 16.97 30.73 13.55
C SER A 157 18.21 30.82 12.67
N ASP A 158 18.66 32.04 12.35
CA ASP A 158 19.73 32.26 11.37
C ASP A 158 21.13 31.71 11.76
N LYS A 159 21.36 31.30 13.01
CA LYS A 159 22.61 30.67 13.52
C LYS A 159 23.10 29.44 12.70
N ILE A 160 22.23 28.85 11.89
CA ILE A 160 22.57 27.75 10.96
C ILE A 160 23.42 28.23 9.78
N GLN A 161 23.42 29.53 9.46
CA GLN A 161 24.20 30.11 8.38
C GLN A 161 25.72 30.09 8.67
N GLU A 162 26.09 30.18 9.95
CA GLU A 162 27.45 30.16 10.51
C GLU A 162 28.07 28.74 10.54
N TYR A 163 27.28 27.68 10.39
CA TYR A 163 27.76 26.30 10.53
C TYR A 163 28.90 25.98 9.54
N THR A 164 30.09 25.69 10.06
CA THR A 164 31.28 25.33 9.27
C THR A 164 31.49 23.82 9.15
N LYS A 165 31.22 23.04 10.21
CA LYS A 165 31.55 21.61 10.30
C LYS A 165 30.33 20.73 9.99
N THR A 166 30.46 19.77 9.07
CA THR A 166 29.37 18.83 8.70
C THR A 166 28.83 18.02 9.90
N LYS A 167 29.63 17.82 10.97
CA LYS A 167 29.15 17.22 12.23
C LYS A 167 27.98 18.02 12.83
N GLN A 168 28.07 19.35 12.89
CA GLN A 168 27.01 20.24 13.41
C GLN A 168 25.73 20.10 12.56
N ALA A 169 25.86 20.23 11.23
CA ALA A 169 24.76 20.07 10.28
C ALA A 169 24.02 18.72 10.41
N VAL A 170 24.74 17.62 10.65
CA VAL A 170 24.15 16.28 10.85
C VAL A 170 23.41 16.16 12.20
N VAL A 171 23.93 16.76 13.27
CA VAL A 171 23.26 16.79 14.59
C VAL A 171 21.96 17.59 14.52
N PHE A 172 22.02 18.78 13.94
CA PHE A 172 20.89 19.66 13.66
C PHE A 172 19.77 18.94 12.86
N LEU A 173 20.11 18.32 11.72
CA LEU A 173 19.12 17.59 10.89
C LEU A 173 18.50 16.38 11.59
N ARG A 174 19.13 15.83 12.64
CA ARG A 174 18.56 14.78 13.50
C ARG A 174 17.62 15.34 14.57
N ARG A 175 17.99 16.44 15.21
CA ARG A 175 17.14 17.13 16.21
C ARG A 175 15.80 17.55 15.60
N ILE A 176 15.85 18.15 14.41
CA ILE A 176 14.69 18.57 13.59
C ILE A 176 13.96 17.41 12.86
N LYS A 177 14.32 16.15 13.15
CA LYS A 177 13.71 14.90 12.61
C LYS A 177 13.79 14.70 11.09
N ALA A 178 14.16 15.73 10.31
CA ALA A 178 14.43 15.71 8.87
C ALA A 178 15.40 14.59 8.43
N TRP A 179 16.24 14.08 9.33
CA TRP A 179 17.14 12.95 9.09
C TRP A 179 16.46 11.70 8.51
N LYS A 180 15.18 11.44 8.79
CA LYS A 180 14.46 10.29 8.19
C LYS A 180 14.35 10.39 6.67
N ASP A 181 14.26 11.60 6.12
CA ASP A 181 14.26 11.80 4.67
C ASP A 181 15.65 11.61 4.05
N ILE A 182 16.70 12.02 4.77
CA ILE A 182 18.09 11.85 4.36
C ILE A 182 18.49 10.37 4.41
N GLU A 183 18.06 9.63 5.45
CA GLU A 183 18.26 8.19 5.55
C GLU A 183 17.57 7.44 4.39
N LYS A 184 16.40 7.92 3.94
CA LYS A 184 15.71 7.45 2.72
C LYS A 184 16.49 7.78 1.45
N VAL A 185 17.23 8.90 1.39
CA VAL A 185 18.19 9.16 0.30
C VAL A 185 19.35 8.15 0.34
N TYR A 186 20.01 7.94 1.49
CA TYR A 186 21.09 6.95 1.64
C TYR A 186 20.65 5.55 1.15
N LYS A 187 19.49 5.07 1.64
CA LYS A 187 18.88 3.79 1.25
C LYS A 187 18.50 3.71 -0.24
N SER A 188 18.30 4.84 -0.92
CA SER A 188 17.96 4.90 -2.35
C SER A 188 19.16 4.84 -3.31
N ARG A 189 20.39 5.01 -2.81
CA ARG A 189 21.59 5.19 -3.64
C ARG A 189 21.95 3.90 -4.39
N ARG A 190 21.75 3.88 -5.70
CA ARG A 190 21.99 2.71 -6.57
C ARG A 190 22.76 3.06 -7.84
N PHE A 191 23.32 2.05 -8.51
CA PHE A 191 23.89 2.23 -9.85
C PHE A 191 22.80 2.56 -10.88
N ARG A 192 23.12 3.39 -11.87
CA ARG A 192 22.22 3.72 -12.99
C ARG A 192 22.13 2.53 -13.96
N ALA A 193 20.94 2.27 -14.50
CA ALA A 193 20.74 1.29 -15.58
C ALA A 193 21.22 1.83 -16.94
N GLY A 194 21.53 0.93 -17.89
CA GLY A 194 21.91 1.27 -19.26
C GLY A 194 23.26 1.97 -19.43
N LYS A 195 23.49 2.52 -20.64
CA LYS A 195 24.78 3.12 -21.07
C LYS A 195 25.23 4.35 -20.25
N GLY A 196 24.35 4.93 -19.42
CA GLY A 196 24.65 6.08 -18.56
C GLY A 196 25.76 5.86 -17.52
N LYS A 197 26.16 4.60 -17.23
CA LYS A 197 27.29 4.28 -16.36
C LYS A 197 28.67 4.65 -16.93
N MET A 198 28.77 4.71 -18.27
CA MET A 198 30.00 5.03 -19.01
C MET A 198 30.11 6.56 -19.19
N ARG A 199 28.99 7.23 -19.46
CA ARG A 199 28.91 8.70 -19.58
C ARG A 199 28.88 9.42 -18.22
N ASN A 200 29.79 9.07 -17.31
CA ASN A 200 30.00 9.58 -15.94
C ASN A 200 28.79 9.66 -14.97
N ARG A 201 27.58 9.28 -15.39
CA ARG A 201 26.33 9.34 -14.61
C ARG A 201 26.05 8.02 -13.86
N ARG A 202 27.11 7.44 -13.26
CA ARG A 202 27.19 6.04 -12.76
C ARG A 202 26.27 5.69 -11.59
N ARG A 203 25.93 6.64 -10.71
CA ARG A 203 25.01 6.44 -9.56
C ARG A 203 23.78 7.34 -9.67
N ILE A 204 22.69 6.95 -9.01
CA ILE A 204 21.46 7.72 -8.81
C ILE A 204 20.99 7.59 -7.35
N GLN A 205 20.35 8.64 -6.84
CA GLN A 205 19.76 8.73 -5.49
C GLN A 205 18.57 9.69 -5.53
N ARG A 206 17.71 9.66 -4.51
CA ARG A 206 16.60 10.61 -4.34
C ARG A 206 17.12 12.02 -3.98
N ARG A 207 16.26 13.02 -4.13
CA ARG A 207 16.43 14.36 -3.54
C ARG A 207 15.81 14.34 -2.14
N GLY A 208 16.49 14.95 -1.18
CA GLY A 208 16.02 15.17 0.19
C GLY A 208 15.63 16.64 0.40
N PRO A 209 15.80 17.22 1.60
CA PRO A 209 15.47 18.62 1.85
C PRO A 209 16.24 19.58 0.93
N LEU A 210 15.63 20.74 0.66
CA LEU A 210 16.28 21.93 0.13
C LEU A 210 16.44 22.93 1.28
N ILE A 211 17.66 23.41 1.53
CA ILE A 211 17.92 24.44 2.55
C ILE A 211 18.08 25.79 1.83
N VAL A 212 17.26 26.77 2.24
CA VAL A 212 17.27 28.15 1.72
C VAL A 212 17.83 29.08 2.79
N TYR A 213 18.83 29.89 2.42
CA TYR A 213 19.52 30.85 3.29
C TYR A 213 19.64 32.23 2.64
N SER A 214 19.99 33.24 3.43
CA SER A 214 20.19 34.63 2.96
C SER A 214 21.66 34.96 2.73
N LYS A 215 22.50 34.82 3.75
CA LYS A 215 23.97 35.00 3.73
C LYS A 215 24.68 33.63 3.78
N ASN A 216 25.98 33.57 3.48
CA ASN A 216 26.76 32.33 3.47
C ASN A 216 28.03 32.46 4.32
N GLN A 217 27.87 32.38 5.66
CA GLN A 217 28.98 32.44 6.62
C GLN A 217 29.70 31.09 6.79
N GLY A 218 29.09 29.98 6.39
CA GLY A 218 29.71 28.64 6.45
C GLY A 218 28.83 27.53 5.87
N ILE A 219 27.50 27.70 5.93
CA ILE A 219 26.46 26.72 5.58
C ILE A 219 26.72 25.92 4.29
N ARG A 220 27.20 26.54 3.21
CA ARG A 220 27.50 25.82 1.95
C ARG A 220 28.66 24.83 2.09
N ARG A 221 29.64 25.08 2.96
CA ARG A 221 30.75 24.14 3.25
C ARG A 221 30.27 23.00 4.17
N ALA A 222 29.48 23.29 5.21
CA ALA A 222 28.99 22.26 6.14
C ALA A 222 28.02 21.26 5.50
N PHE A 223 27.01 21.73 4.75
CA PHE A 223 25.91 20.88 4.28
C PHE A 223 26.18 20.18 2.93
N ARG A 224 27.11 20.66 2.09
CA ARG A 224 27.34 20.12 0.71
C ARG A 224 27.66 18.62 0.63
N ASN A 225 28.18 18.03 1.71
CA ASN A 225 28.59 16.62 1.75
C ASN A 225 27.43 15.67 2.12
N ILE A 226 26.30 16.19 2.58
CA ILE A 226 25.16 15.37 3.03
C ILE A 226 24.32 14.95 1.80
N PRO A 227 24.16 13.65 1.51
CA PRO A 227 23.64 13.20 0.23
C PRO A 227 22.15 13.53 0.05
N GLY A 228 21.85 14.25 -1.03
CA GLY A 228 20.48 14.60 -1.43
C GLY A 228 19.95 15.90 -0.82
N VAL A 229 20.65 16.45 0.17
CA VAL A 229 20.47 17.85 0.57
C VAL A 229 20.91 18.73 -0.60
N ASP A 230 20.08 19.69 -1.00
CA ASP A 230 20.50 20.78 -1.88
C ASP A 230 20.47 22.10 -1.11
N LEU A 231 21.28 23.05 -1.58
CA LEU A 231 21.46 24.38 -0.99
C LEU A 231 21.11 25.45 -2.02
N ILE A 232 20.48 26.54 -1.58
CA ILE A 232 20.12 27.67 -2.43
C ILE A 232 20.05 28.97 -1.64
N ASN A 233 20.37 30.09 -2.29
CA ASN A 233 20.21 31.43 -1.74
C ASN A 233 18.82 31.97 -2.14
N VAL A 234 18.14 32.67 -1.23
CA VAL A 234 16.80 33.23 -1.46
C VAL A 234 16.73 34.15 -2.69
N SER A 235 17.74 34.99 -2.94
CA SER A 235 17.78 35.89 -4.11
C SER A 235 18.05 35.17 -5.43
N LYS A 236 18.52 33.91 -5.38
CA LYS A 236 18.91 33.10 -6.56
C LYS A 236 18.18 31.75 -6.56
N LEU A 237 16.86 31.78 -6.32
CA LEU A 237 15.96 30.62 -6.36
C LEU A 237 15.81 30.01 -7.77
N ASP A 238 15.74 28.69 -7.85
CA ASP A 238 15.79 27.89 -9.10
C ASP A 238 14.72 26.78 -9.09
N LEU A 239 13.91 26.75 -10.16
CA LEU A 239 12.81 25.80 -10.33
C LEU A 239 13.31 24.35 -10.39
N LEU A 240 14.49 24.10 -10.95
CA LEU A 240 15.06 22.75 -11.04
C LEU A 240 15.47 22.20 -9.66
N LYS A 241 15.66 23.08 -8.66
CA LYS A 241 15.91 22.72 -7.25
C LYS A 241 14.65 22.65 -6.40
N VAL A 242 13.69 23.56 -6.59
CA VAL A 242 12.42 23.60 -5.82
C VAL A 242 11.41 22.55 -6.33
N ALA A 243 11.26 22.41 -7.65
CA ALA A 243 10.38 21.45 -8.31
C ALA A 243 11.15 20.41 -9.16
N PRO A 244 12.08 19.62 -8.56
CA PRO A 244 12.91 18.69 -9.32
C PRO A 244 12.07 17.62 -10.02
N GLY A 245 12.14 17.59 -11.36
CA GLY A 245 11.35 16.70 -12.21
C GLY A 245 9.98 17.24 -12.59
N GLY A 246 9.74 18.55 -12.50
CA GLY A 246 8.45 19.19 -12.82
C GLY A 246 7.38 19.03 -11.74
N HIS A 247 7.55 18.09 -10.81
CA HIS A 247 6.67 17.93 -9.66
C HIS A 247 6.94 18.99 -8.58
N VAL A 248 5.88 19.64 -8.11
CA VAL A 248 5.89 20.59 -6.98
C VAL A 248 6.13 19.87 -5.62
N GLY A 249 6.01 20.57 -4.48
CA GLY A 249 6.02 19.93 -3.15
C GLY A 249 7.34 19.29 -2.73
N ARG A 250 8.49 19.93 -2.98
CA ARG A 250 9.73 19.49 -2.30
C ARG A 250 9.67 19.91 -0.83
N PHE A 251 10.23 19.11 0.08
CA PHE A 251 10.46 19.56 1.45
C PHE A 251 11.55 20.65 1.45
N VAL A 252 11.20 21.84 1.92
CA VAL A 252 12.07 23.01 2.00
C VAL A 252 12.22 23.45 3.46
N ILE A 253 13.44 23.81 3.82
CA ILE A 253 13.84 24.33 5.14
C ILE A 253 14.33 25.77 4.92
N TRP A 254 13.80 26.72 5.68
CA TRP A 254 14.13 28.14 5.57
C TRP A 254 14.91 28.61 6.80
N THR A 255 15.90 29.47 6.60
CA THR A 255 16.38 30.33 7.69
C THR A 255 15.48 31.55 7.83
N GLU A 256 15.40 32.12 9.03
CA GLU A 256 14.56 33.28 9.38
C GLU A 256 14.72 34.46 8.41
N SER A 257 15.94 34.96 8.19
CA SER A 257 16.24 36.03 7.23
C SER A 257 15.86 35.67 5.79
N ALA A 258 15.98 34.39 5.40
CA ALA A 258 15.56 33.89 4.09
C ALA A 258 14.04 33.81 3.94
N PHE A 259 13.30 33.73 5.06
CA PHE A 259 11.84 33.72 5.07
C PHE A 259 11.30 35.16 5.04
N LYS A 260 11.83 36.06 5.89
CA LYS A 260 11.47 37.49 5.92
C LYS A 260 11.69 38.18 4.56
N THR A 261 12.80 37.87 3.88
CA THR A 261 13.14 38.45 2.56
C THR A 261 12.21 38.02 1.41
N LEU A 262 11.40 36.95 1.55
CA LEU A 262 10.47 36.53 0.49
C LEU A 262 9.43 37.60 0.15
N ASN A 263 8.96 38.38 1.13
CA ASN A 263 8.00 39.46 0.89
C ASN A 263 8.63 40.61 0.08
N ALA A 264 9.88 41.00 0.35
CA ALA A 264 10.60 41.99 -0.47
C ALA A 264 10.94 41.46 -1.88
N LEU A 265 11.13 40.14 -2.00
CA LEU A 265 11.51 39.47 -3.24
C LEU A 265 10.33 39.15 -4.18
N TYR A 266 9.10 39.05 -3.68
CA TYR A 266 7.92 38.70 -4.51
C TYR A 266 6.71 39.63 -4.33
N GLY A 267 6.69 40.49 -3.31
CA GLY A 267 5.55 41.36 -2.98
C GLY A 267 4.43 40.65 -2.20
N SER A 268 3.36 41.40 -1.96
CA SER A 268 2.00 40.89 -1.73
C SER A 268 1.14 41.21 -2.96
N TRP A 269 -0.13 40.84 -2.99
CA TRP A 269 -1.02 41.28 -4.08
C TRP A 269 -1.24 42.80 -4.10
N ASN A 270 -1.26 43.43 -2.93
CA ASN A 270 -1.52 44.86 -2.75
C ASN A 270 -0.23 45.72 -2.84
N LYS A 271 0.96 45.12 -2.64
CA LYS A 271 2.25 45.83 -2.68
C LYS A 271 3.24 45.07 -3.56
N ALA A 272 3.62 45.68 -4.69
CA ALA A 272 4.49 45.09 -5.69
C ALA A 272 5.89 44.71 -5.15
N SER A 273 6.61 43.88 -5.91
CA SER A 273 7.90 43.32 -5.50
C SER A 273 9.05 44.34 -5.57
N LYS A 274 9.54 44.81 -4.41
CA LYS A 274 10.71 45.72 -4.33
C LYS A 274 11.92 45.24 -5.14
N MET A 275 12.28 43.96 -5.08
CA MET A 275 13.47 43.41 -5.77
C MET A 275 13.25 42.98 -7.24
N LYS A 276 12.08 43.23 -7.83
CA LYS A 276 11.77 42.76 -9.21
C LYS A 276 10.91 43.78 -9.96
N LYS A 277 11.56 44.60 -10.81
CA LYS A 277 10.88 45.52 -11.74
C LYS A 277 9.75 44.80 -12.50
N GLY A 278 8.59 45.44 -12.53
CA GLY A 278 7.37 44.95 -13.19
C GLY A 278 6.90 43.58 -12.68
N TYR A 279 6.79 43.38 -11.35
CA TYR A 279 6.29 42.13 -10.80
C TYR A 279 5.33 42.29 -9.60
N ASN A 280 4.15 41.69 -9.76
CA ASN A 280 3.18 41.41 -8.71
C ASN A 280 2.91 39.88 -8.66
N LEU A 281 2.40 39.38 -7.53
CA LEU A 281 1.97 37.98 -7.39
C LEU A 281 0.80 37.66 -8.33
N PRO A 282 0.74 36.43 -8.89
CA PRO A 282 -0.39 36.01 -9.69
C PRO A 282 -1.66 35.93 -8.84
N GLN A 283 -2.74 36.56 -9.30
CA GLN A 283 -4.05 36.47 -8.67
C GLN A 283 -4.62 35.03 -8.81
N PRO A 284 -5.29 34.48 -7.78
CA PRO A 284 -5.96 33.19 -7.87
C PRO A 284 -7.30 33.33 -8.63
N LYS A 285 -7.53 32.49 -9.65
CA LYS A 285 -8.80 32.46 -10.41
C LYS A 285 -10.04 32.04 -9.59
N MET A 286 -9.85 31.51 -8.39
CA MET A 286 -10.93 31.15 -7.47
C MET A 286 -10.56 31.66 -6.07
N SER A 287 -11.44 32.48 -5.48
CA SER A 287 -11.29 33.04 -4.14
C SER A 287 -11.33 31.95 -3.06
N ASN A 288 -12.24 30.99 -3.20
CA ASN A 288 -12.31 29.73 -2.45
C ASN A 288 -11.99 28.53 -3.36
N THR A 289 -11.15 27.59 -2.90
CA THR A 289 -10.79 26.37 -3.63
C THR A 289 -11.34 25.09 -2.99
N ASP A 290 -12.13 25.20 -1.91
CA ASP A 290 -12.88 24.08 -1.34
C ASP A 290 -14.25 23.95 -2.01
N LEU A 291 -14.29 23.17 -3.09
CA LEU A 291 -15.53 22.82 -3.78
C LEU A 291 -16.51 22.05 -2.88
N THR A 292 -16.03 21.34 -1.85
CA THR A 292 -16.92 20.58 -0.94
C THR A 292 -17.63 21.46 0.07
N ARG A 293 -17.04 22.61 0.43
CA ARG A 293 -17.76 23.69 1.15
C ARG A 293 -18.75 24.40 0.22
N LEU A 294 -18.33 24.77 -0.99
CA LEU A 294 -19.20 25.46 -1.95
C LEU A 294 -20.44 24.63 -2.31
N MET A 295 -20.29 23.34 -2.65
CA MET A 295 -21.41 22.44 -2.96
C MET A 295 -22.31 22.07 -1.75
N LYS A 296 -21.99 22.58 -0.55
CA LYS A 296 -22.79 22.43 0.68
C LYS A 296 -23.25 23.78 1.25
N ALA A 297 -22.96 24.88 0.55
CA ALA A 297 -23.43 26.20 0.93
C ALA A 297 -24.96 26.22 0.84
N GLU A 298 -25.62 26.77 1.86
CA GLU A 298 -27.09 26.73 2.00
C GLU A 298 -27.76 27.52 0.86
N GLU A 299 -27.12 28.60 0.42
CA GLU A 299 -27.45 29.40 -0.75
C GLU A 299 -27.56 28.55 -2.03
N ILE A 300 -26.73 27.52 -2.17
CA ILE A 300 -26.77 26.58 -3.31
C ILE A 300 -27.76 25.43 -3.03
N LEU A 301 -27.82 24.92 -1.80
CA LEU A 301 -28.73 23.83 -1.44
C LEU A 301 -30.21 24.22 -1.57
N ASN A 302 -30.56 25.46 -1.23
CA ASN A 302 -31.94 25.97 -1.28
C ASN A 302 -32.49 26.06 -2.73
N VAL A 303 -31.61 26.32 -3.71
CA VAL A 303 -31.98 26.41 -5.14
C VAL A 303 -31.87 25.04 -5.85
N LEU A 304 -31.23 24.03 -5.24
CA LEU A 304 -30.96 22.74 -5.88
C LEU A 304 -32.20 21.83 -5.98
N ARG A 305 -32.59 21.52 -7.22
CA ARG A 305 -33.62 20.51 -7.54
C ARG A 305 -33.28 19.13 -6.94
N LYS A 306 -34.27 18.46 -6.34
CA LYS A 306 -34.13 17.14 -5.68
C LYS A 306 -33.40 16.11 -6.60
N PRO A 307 -32.34 15.43 -6.13
CA PRO A 307 -31.46 14.65 -7.00
C PRO A 307 -32.12 13.35 -7.52
N LYS A 308 -32.20 13.22 -8.84
CA LYS A 308 -32.80 12.06 -9.55
C LYS A 308 -31.91 10.80 -9.47
N LYS A 309 -31.96 10.09 -8.34
CA LYS A 309 -31.18 8.86 -8.04
C LYS A 309 -31.60 7.61 -8.87
N GLY A 310 -32.61 7.70 -9.73
CA GLY A 310 -33.18 6.57 -10.48
C GLY A 310 -32.33 6.12 -11.67
N VAL A 311 -31.54 5.05 -11.50
CA VAL A 311 -30.74 4.48 -12.59
C VAL A 311 -31.63 3.71 -13.58
N LYS A 312 -31.97 4.34 -14.71
CA LYS A 312 -32.57 3.68 -15.88
C LYS A 312 -31.59 2.62 -16.40
N ARG A 313 -31.89 1.33 -16.19
CA ARG A 313 -31.11 0.20 -16.72
C ARG A 313 -31.68 -0.22 -18.07
N ALA A 314 -30.81 -0.67 -18.99
CA ALA A 314 -31.24 -1.27 -20.24
C ALA A 314 -32.15 -2.48 -19.97
N VAL A 315 -33.41 -2.39 -20.39
CA VAL A 315 -34.39 -3.47 -20.25
C VAL A 315 -34.22 -4.42 -21.43
N LYS A 316 -33.81 -5.67 -21.18
CA LYS A 316 -33.80 -6.68 -22.24
C LYS A 316 -35.24 -6.90 -22.71
N LYS A 317 -35.52 -6.67 -24.01
CA LYS A 317 -36.78 -7.06 -24.65
C LYS A 317 -36.97 -8.57 -24.46
N LEU A 318 -38.03 -8.94 -23.74
CA LEU A 318 -38.38 -10.33 -23.47
C LEU A 318 -39.35 -10.77 -24.57
N ASN A 319 -39.07 -11.88 -25.26
CA ASN A 319 -39.99 -12.43 -26.26
C ASN A 319 -41.31 -12.81 -25.55
N PRO A 320 -42.47 -12.24 -25.94
CA PRO A 320 -43.75 -12.50 -25.28
C PRO A 320 -44.21 -13.96 -25.40
N LEU A 321 -44.04 -14.56 -26.58
CA LEU A 321 -44.50 -15.93 -26.89
C LEU A 321 -43.83 -16.98 -25.99
N THR A 322 -42.54 -16.79 -25.67
CA THR A 322 -41.79 -17.68 -24.78
C THR A 322 -41.83 -17.27 -23.30
N ASN A 323 -42.36 -16.08 -22.98
CA ASN A 323 -42.42 -15.58 -21.61
C ASN A 323 -43.81 -15.01 -21.30
N THR A 324 -44.66 -15.82 -20.67
CA THR A 324 -46.03 -15.46 -20.32
C THR A 324 -46.16 -14.17 -19.52
N ARG A 325 -45.18 -13.77 -18.71
CA ARG A 325 -45.22 -12.48 -18.00
C ARG A 325 -44.93 -11.27 -18.88
N ALA A 326 -44.22 -11.46 -19.99
CA ALA A 326 -44.07 -10.44 -21.02
C ALA A 326 -45.33 -10.38 -21.89
N MET A 327 -45.93 -11.53 -22.23
CA MET A 327 -47.23 -11.59 -22.92
C MET A 327 -48.32 -10.86 -22.13
N LEU A 328 -48.54 -11.23 -20.87
CA LEU A 328 -49.59 -10.65 -20.02
C LEU A 328 -49.39 -9.16 -19.66
N LYS A 329 -48.17 -8.62 -19.85
CA LYS A 329 -47.92 -7.19 -19.72
C LYS A 329 -48.28 -6.40 -20.99
N LEU A 330 -48.35 -7.06 -22.15
CA LEU A 330 -48.66 -6.45 -23.45
C LEU A 330 -50.10 -6.73 -23.87
N ASN A 331 -50.60 -7.92 -23.60
CA ASN A 331 -51.97 -8.37 -23.84
C ASN A 331 -52.43 -9.25 -22.66
N PRO A 332 -53.24 -8.72 -21.73
CA PRO A 332 -53.82 -9.48 -20.62
C PRO A 332 -54.81 -10.55 -21.07
N PHE A 333 -55.58 -10.30 -22.14
CA PHE A 333 -56.60 -11.20 -22.69
C PHE A 333 -56.01 -12.54 -23.19
N ALA A 334 -54.71 -12.58 -23.51
CA ALA A 334 -53.96 -13.81 -23.74
C ALA A 334 -53.97 -14.80 -22.55
N ALA A 335 -54.40 -14.39 -21.35
CA ALA A 335 -54.74 -15.30 -20.24
C ALA A 335 -56.03 -16.09 -20.49
N VAL A 336 -57.05 -15.42 -21.02
CA VAL A 336 -58.42 -15.92 -21.20
C VAL A 336 -58.44 -16.94 -22.33
N LEU A 337 -58.05 -16.53 -23.54
CA LEU A 337 -57.90 -17.41 -24.72
C LEU A 337 -57.05 -18.65 -24.44
N LYS A 338 -55.98 -18.50 -23.65
CA LYS A 338 -55.11 -19.64 -23.28
C LYS A 338 -55.75 -20.56 -22.25
N ARG A 339 -56.63 -20.06 -21.38
CA ARG A 339 -57.41 -20.88 -20.44
C ARG A 339 -58.53 -21.63 -21.16
N GLU A 340 -59.25 -20.96 -22.06
CA GLU A 340 -60.29 -21.53 -22.92
C GLU A 340 -59.71 -22.62 -23.83
N GLY A 341 -58.61 -22.36 -24.52
CA GLY A 341 -57.91 -23.36 -25.33
C GLY A 341 -57.46 -24.59 -24.53
N ILE A 342 -57.04 -24.41 -23.26
CA ILE A 342 -56.74 -25.53 -22.36
C ILE A 342 -58.00 -26.30 -21.97
N LEU A 343 -59.12 -25.62 -21.70
CA LEU A 343 -60.39 -26.26 -21.35
C LEU A 343 -60.99 -27.04 -22.55
N MET A 344 -60.98 -26.45 -23.75
CA MET A 344 -61.39 -27.12 -24.98
C MET A 344 -60.51 -28.33 -25.32
N ALA A 345 -59.18 -28.21 -25.18
CA ALA A 345 -58.27 -29.35 -25.35
C ALA A 345 -58.53 -30.46 -24.32
N GLN A 346 -58.87 -30.11 -23.07
CA GLN A 346 -59.30 -31.10 -22.08
C GLN A 346 -60.65 -31.74 -22.41
N LYS A 347 -61.61 -31.00 -22.99
CA LYS A 347 -62.90 -31.55 -23.44
C LYS A 347 -62.68 -32.58 -24.54
N ARG A 348 -61.96 -32.21 -25.62
CA ARG A 348 -61.57 -33.10 -26.73
C ARG A 348 -60.80 -34.35 -26.28
N MET A 349 -59.94 -34.22 -25.26
CA MET A 349 -59.22 -35.36 -24.69
C MET A 349 -60.09 -36.26 -23.78
N ARG A 350 -61.21 -35.78 -23.21
CA ARG A 350 -62.21 -36.62 -22.55
C ARG A 350 -63.08 -37.32 -23.58
N GLU A 351 -63.58 -36.59 -24.56
CA GLU A 351 -64.41 -37.10 -25.67
C GLU A 351 -63.67 -38.23 -26.42
N ARG A 352 -62.40 -38.01 -26.81
CA ARG A 352 -61.57 -39.06 -27.43
C ARG A 352 -61.31 -40.27 -26.52
N ARG A 353 -61.24 -40.08 -25.20
CA ARG A 353 -61.12 -41.20 -24.23
C ARG A 353 -62.44 -41.96 -24.07
N ALA A 354 -63.58 -41.28 -24.14
CA ALA A 354 -64.90 -41.92 -24.15
C ALA A 354 -65.06 -42.77 -25.42
N MET A 355 -64.78 -42.22 -26.61
CA MET A 355 -64.77 -42.95 -27.87
C MET A 355 -63.86 -44.19 -27.84
N PHE A 356 -62.66 -44.09 -27.25
CA PHE A 356 -61.76 -45.25 -27.09
C PHE A 356 -62.23 -46.26 -26.02
N LYS A 357 -63.00 -45.83 -25.00
CA LYS A 357 -63.64 -46.72 -24.02
C LYS A 357 -64.81 -47.46 -24.67
N GLU A 358 -65.69 -46.74 -25.36
CA GLU A 358 -66.82 -47.30 -26.10
C GLU A 358 -66.36 -48.27 -27.21
N LYS A 359 -65.32 -47.91 -27.99
CA LYS A 359 -64.74 -48.81 -29.00
C LYS A 359 -64.01 -50.03 -28.38
N ARG A 360 -63.59 -49.95 -27.11
CA ARG A 360 -63.15 -51.11 -26.30
C ARG A 360 -64.34 -51.95 -25.82
N GLU A 361 -65.44 -51.33 -25.43
CA GLU A 361 -66.65 -52.00 -24.93
C GLU A 361 -67.42 -52.68 -26.06
N LYS A 362 -67.54 -52.07 -27.23
CA LYS A 362 -68.02 -52.71 -28.47
C LYS A 362 -67.11 -53.87 -28.90
N ARG A 363 -65.78 -53.75 -28.80
CA ARG A 363 -64.86 -54.90 -28.98
C ARG A 363 -65.06 -56.00 -27.94
N ARG A 364 -65.41 -55.67 -26.69
CA ARG A 364 -65.70 -56.64 -25.62
C ARG A 364 -67.05 -57.34 -25.85
N ALA A 365 -68.05 -56.63 -26.35
CA ALA A 365 -69.35 -57.16 -26.72
C ALA A 365 -69.25 -58.14 -27.90
N ALA A 366 -68.58 -57.76 -28.99
CA ALA A 366 -68.37 -58.65 -30.14
C ALA A 366 -67.56 -59.92 -29.78
N LEU A 367 -66.65 -59.82 -28.79
CA LEU A 367 -65.92 -60.98 -28.24
C LEU A 367 -66.82 -61.86 -27.34
N LEU A 368 -67.87 -61.28 -26.74
CA LEU A 368 -68.91 -62.00 -26.01
C LEU A 368 -69.89 -62.71 -26.97
N GLU A 369 -70.32 -62.06 -28.04
CA GLU A 369 -71.11 -62.69 -29.12
C GLU A 369 -70.35 -63.83 -29.78
N LYS A 370 -69.06 -63.64 -30.08
CA LYS A 370 -68.21 -64.70 -30.64
C LYS A 370 -67.99 -65.87 -29.66
N LYS A 371 -68.30 -65.71 -28.36
CA LYS A 371 -68.44 -66.82 -27.41
C LYS A 371 -69.85 -67.44 -27.40
N ARG A 372 -70.92 -66.67 -27.61
CA ARG A 372 -72.30 -67.17 -27.70
C ARG A 372 -72.52 -68.04 -28.95
N GLY A 373 -72.10 -67.57 -30.13
CA GLY A 373 -72.13 -68.36 -31.37
C GLY A 373 -71.16 -69.57 -31.39
N LEU A 374 -70.34 -69.73 -30.35
CA LEU A 374 -69.55 -70.95 -30.08
C LEU A 374 -70.27 -71.91 -29.12
N ALA A 375 -71.18 -71.41 -28.28
CA ALA A 375 -72.03 -72.22 -27.40
C ALA A 375 -73.27 -72.76 -28.13
N GLU A 376 -73.88 -71.97 -29.02
CA GLU A 376 -75.05 -72.35 -29.81
C GLU A 376 -74.78 -73.50 -30.81
N LYS A 377 -73.50 -73.80 -31.10
CA LYS A 377 -73.07 -74.98 -31.88
C LYS A 377 -72.88 -76.26 -31.04
N MET A 378 -73.10 -76.22 -29.73
CA MET A 378 -72.84 -77.32 -28.80
C MET A 378 -74.06 -77.56 -27.89
N GLY A 379 -75.07 -78.29 -28.39
CA GLY A 379 -76.32 -78.47 -27.64
C GLY A 379 -77.13 -79.73 -28.00
N LYS A 380 -76.69 -80.91 -27.53
CA LYS A 380 -77.57 -82.08 -27.28
C LYS A 380 -76.88 -83.19 -26.46
N THR A 381 -76.88 -83.05 -25.13
CA THR A 381 -76.81 -84.15 -24.13
C THR A 381 -77.51 -83.69 -22.83
N LYS A 382 -77.88 -84.62 -21.94
CA LYS A 382 -78.96 -84.43 -20.94
C LYS A 382 -78.51 -83.94 -19.55
N ALA A 383 -79.39 -83.14 -18.94
CA ALA A 383 -79.87 -83.09 -17.54
C ALA A 383 -78.95 -83.37 -16.32
N GLY A 384 -79.19 -82.62 -15.23
CA GLY A 384 -78.71 -82.93 -13.87
C GLY A 384 -78.91 -81.75 -12.88
N ASP A 385 -79.78 -81.91 -11.88
CA ASP A 385 -80.13 -80.87 -10.90
C ASP A 385 -79.10 -80.64 -9.78
N LYS A 386 -79.06 -79.39 -9.26
CA LYS A 386 -79.28 -79.09 -7.82
C LYS A 386 -79.27 -77.59 -7.48
N ASP A 387 -80.34 -77.18 -6.81
CA ASP A 387 -80.62 -75.88 -6.18
C ASP A 387 -80.14 -75.88 -4.69
N PRO A 388 -80.30 -74.83 -3.82
CA PRO A 388 -80.80 -73.46 -4.02
C PRO A 388 -80.10 -72.33 -3.19
N LYS A 389 -80.76 -71.14 -3.17
CA LYS A 389 -80.96 -70.19 -2.03
C LYS A 389 -80.13 -68.88 -1.86
N LYS A 390 -80.94 -67.82 -1.59
CA LYS A 390 -80.78 -66.65 -0.68
C LYS A 390 -80.02 -65.37 -1.12
N GLU A 391 -80.82 -64.36 -1.44
CA GLU A 391 -80.68 -62.96 -0.95
C GLU A 391 -80.77 -62.88 0.60
N PRO A 392 -80.25 -61.82 1.29
CA PRO A 392 -80.84 -60.47 1.28
C PRO A 392 -79.86 -59.27 1.38
N ALA A 393 -80.43 -58.05 1.45
CA ALA A 393 -79.75 -56.74 1.32
C ALA A 393 -79.40 -56.02 2.65
N LYS A 394 -78.98 -54.73 2.53
CA LYS A 394 -78.40 -53.78 3.54
C LYS A 394 -76.85 -53.88 3.60
N ASP A 395 -76.05 -52.83 3.80
CA ASP A 395 -76.30 -51.47 4.35
C ASP A 395 -75.82 -50.31 3.46
N ALA A 396 -76.47 -49.14 3.59
CA ALA A 396 -76.14 -47.94 2.80
C ALA A 396 -76.10 -46.61 3.61
N LYS A 397 -75.46 -46.56 4.80
CA LYS A 397 -75.41 -45.33 5.63
C LYS A 397 -74.05 -44.81 6.13
N VAL A 398 -72.93 -45.53 5.94
CA VAL A 398 -71.61 -45.15 6.55
C VAL A 398 -70.63 -44.43 5.58
N ALA A 399 -70.97 -44.29 4.29
CA ALA A 399 -70.01 -43.87 3.27
C ALA A 399 -69.70 -42.35 3.20
N LYS A 400 -70.62 -41.46 3.61
CA LYS A 400 -70.53 -40.01 3.27
C LYS A 400 -69.47 -39.22 4.05
N GLU A 401 -69.19 -39.55 5.31
CA GLU A 401 -68.20 -38.80 6.13
C GLU A 401 -66.73 -38.99 5.70
N LYS A 402 -66.37 -40.17 5.19
CA LYS A 402 -64.97 -40.51 4.86
C LYS A 402 -64.45 -39.79 3.59
N GLY A 403 -65.32 -39.11 2.84
CA GLY A 403 -64.95 -38.30 1.68
C GLY A 403 -64.41 -36.90 2.03
N VAL A 404 -65.13 -36.14 2.85
CA VAL A 404 -64.85 -34.71 3.10
C VAL A 404 -63.48 -34.49 3.76
N LYS A 405 -63.15 -35.31 4.77
CA LYS A 405 -61.88 -35.23 5.51
C LYS A 405 -60.65 -35.58 4.64
N LYS A 406 -60.80 -36.30 3.51
CA LYS A 406 -59.68 -36.59 2.57
C LYS A 406 -59.38 -35.44 1.61
N LEU A 407 -60.38 -34.64 1.22
CA LEU A 407 -60.19 -33.55 0.25
C LEU A 407 -59.38 -32.37 0.84
N SER A 408 -59.73 -31.92 2.05
CA SER A 408 -59.05 -30.79 2.70
C SER A 408 -57.57 -31.05 3.01
N VAL A 409 -57.22 -32.29 3.38
CA VAL A 409 -55.83 -32.74 3.56
C VAL A 409 -55.08 -32.76 2.23
N ALA A 410 -55.71 -33.24 1.15
CA ALA A 410 -55.12 -33.24 -0.18
C ALA A 410 -54.86 -31.81 -0.71
N GLU A 411 -55.72 -30.85 -0.40
CA GLU A 411 -55.51 -29.44 -0.77
C GLU A 411 -54.40 -28.78 0.03
N LYS A 412 -54.35 -28.93 1.37
CA LYS A 412 -53.23 -28.46 2.19
C LYS A 412 -51.89 -29.07 1.72
N ALA A 413 -51.88 -30.35 1.34
CA ALA A 413 -50.70 -30.99 0.73
C ALA A 413 -50.34 -30.40 -0.65
N ARG A 414 -51.31 -30.07 -1.51
CA ARG A 414 -51.09 -29.40 -2.82
C ARG A 414 -50.54 -27.99 -2.64
N GLN A 415 -51.08 -27.19 -1.71
CA GLN A 415 -50.59 -25.85 -1.41
C GLN A 415 -49.15 -25.89 -0.87
N ASN A 416 -48.84 -26.78 0.09
CA ASN A 416 -47.49 -26.95 0.62
C ASN A 416 -46.48 -27.46 -0.43
N ARG A 417 -46.88 -28.37 -1.33
CA ARG A 417 -46.06 -28.74 -2.51
C ARG A 417 -45.84 -27.54 -3.42
N GLY A 418 -46.86 -26.72 -3.66
CA GLY A 418 -46.76 -25.46 -4.41
C GLY A 418 -45.77 -24.45 -3.80
N ALA A 419 -45.83 -24.26 -2.48
CA ALA A 419 -44.91 -23.40 -1.72
C ALA A 419 -43.47 -23.92 -1.79
N ASN A 420 -43.24 -25.22 -1.56
CA ASN A 420 -41.91 -25.82 -1.66
C ASN A 420 -41.34 -25.79 -3.08
N ILE A 421 -42.16 -26.00 -4.13
CA ILE A 421 -41.73 -25.83 -5.52
C ILE A 421 -41.38 -24.37 -5.85
N ARG A 422 -42.11 -23.39 -5.29
CA ARG A 422 -41.75 -21.96 -5.41
C ARG A 422 -40.43 -21.64 -4.68
N LYS A 423 -40.24 -22.13 -3.45
CA LYS A 423 -39.01 -21.98 -2.64
C LYS A 423 -37.80 -22.63 -3.33
N ALA A 424 -37.95 -23.83 -3.87
CA ALA A 424 -36.93 -24.53 -4.65
C ALA A 424 -36.61 -23.83 -5.98
N LYS A 425 -37.61 -23.29 -6.70
CA LYS A 425 -37.39 -22.48 -7.90
C LYS A 425 -36.68 -21.16 -7.58
N LEU A 426 -36.94 -20.54 -6.43
CA LEU A 426 -36.21 -19.35 -5.95
C LEU A 426 -34.74 -19.67 -5.66
N LEU A 427 -34.49 -20.73 -4.88
CA LEU A 427 -33.14 -21.25 -4.58
C LEU A 427 -32.37 -21.67 -5.84
N ARG A 428 -33.05 -22.28 -6.84
CA ARG A 428 -32.45 -22.59 -8.14
C ARG A 428 -32.11 -21.31 -8.92
N LYS A 429 -32.96 -20.27 -8.87
CA LYS A 429 -32.67 -18.95 -9.47
C LYS A 429 -31.49 -18.25 -8.80
N GLN A 430 -31.39 -18.28 -7.47
CA GLN A 430 -30.25 -17.76 -6.70
C GLN A 430 -28.97 -18.52 -7.08
N ARG A 431 -28.97 -19.85 -6.98
CA ARG A 431 -27.82 -20.71 -7.39
C ARG A 431 -27.38 -20.48 -8.84
N ILE A 432 -28.29 -20.16 -9.77
CA ILE A 432 -27.95 -19.79 -11.16
C ILE A 432 -27.34 -18.38 -11.24
N ALA A 433 -27.93 -17.40 -10.56
CA ALA A 433 -27.40 -16.02 -10.50
C ALA A 433 -26.02 -15.95 -9.84
N ASP A 434 -25.76 -16.82 -8.86
CA ASP A 434 -24.46 -16.95 -8.21
C ASP A 434 -23.46 -17.68 -9.10
N LYS A 435 -23.81 -18.81 -9.73
CA LYS A 435 -22.94 -19.48 -10.73
C LYS A 435 -22.51 -18.52 -11.84
N GLY A 436 -23.41 -17.68 -12.35
CA GLY A 436 -23.11 -16.64 -13.35
C GLY A 436 -22.14 -15.55 -12.88
N LYS A 437 -22.08 -15.26 -11.57
CA LYS A 437 -21.12 -14.30 -10.97
C LYS A 437 -19.82 -14.95 -10.50
N ILE A 438 -19.84 -16.25 -10.20
CA ILE A 438 -18.70 -16.98 -9.66
C ILE A 438 -17.62 -17.17 -10.73
N ILE A 439 -17.96 -17.61 -11.94
CA ILE A 439 -16.96 -18.02 -12.95
C ILE A 439 -15.90 -16.91 -13.23
N PRO A 440 -16.28 -15.64 -13.53
CA PRO A 440 -15.28 -14.59 -13.79
C PRO A 440 -14.49 -14.17 -12.55
N LYS A 441 -15.09 -14.22 -11.35
CA LYS A 441 -14.41 -13.92 -10.08
C LYS A 441 -13.41 -15.04 -9.72
N TYR A 442 -13.81 -16.31 -9.82
CA TYR A 442 -12.94 -17.45 -9.50
C TYR A 442 -11.76 -17.53 -10.46
N LEU A 443 -11.94 -17.28 -11.77
CA LEU A 443 -10.83 -17.19 -12.72
C LEU A 443 -9.85 -16.07 -12.35
N LYS A 444 -10.32 -14.86 -12.05
CA LYS A 444 -9.46 -13.75 -11.61
C LYS A 444 -8.75 -14.05 -10.28
N VAL A 445 -9.41 -14.70 -9.32
CA VAL A 445 -8.81 -15.14 -8.05
C VAL A 445 -7.77 -16.25 -8.26
N ILE A 446 -8.02 -17.23 -9.13
CA ILE A 446 -7.07 -18.29 -9.48
C ILE A 446 -5.85 -17.72 -10.21
N GLN A 447 -6.05 -16.79 -11.15
CA GLN A 447 -4.96 -16.10 -11.84
C GLN A 447 -4.12 -15.27 -10.85
N ALA A 448 -4.76 -14.49 -9.97
CA ALA A 448 -4.08 -13.74 -8.91
C ALA A 448 -3.33 -14.66 -7.93
N ARG A 449 -3.91 -15.81 -7.54
CA ARG A 449 -3.28 -16.79 -6.65
C ARG A 449 -2.10 -17.50 -7.32
N LYS A 450 -2.21 -17.87 -8.60
CA LYS A 450 -1.10 -18.37 -9.44
C LYS A 450 0.01 -17.32 -9.57
N ALA A 451 -0.32 -16.05 -9.80
CA ALA A 451 0.64 -14.94 -9.86
C ALA A 451 1.35 -14.71 -8.51
N ALA A 452 0.61 -14.70 -7.39
CA ALA A 452 1.17 -14.57 -6.04
C ALA A 452 2.09 -15.75 -5.68
N ILE A 453 1.73 -16.98 -6.04
CA ILE A 453 2.59 -18.16 -5.87
C ILE A 453 3.87 -18.01 -6.69
N LYS A 454 3.77 -17.64 -7.98
CA LYS A 454 4.93 -17.39 -8.87
C LYS A 454 5.84 -16.27 -8.33
N ALA A 455 5.27 -15.18 -7.82
CA ALA A 455 6.00 -14.11 -7.16
C ALA A 455 6.69 -14.56 -5.86
N SER A 456 6.01 -15.37 -5.02
CA SER A 456 6.59 -15.93 -3.79
C SER A 456 7.75 -16.87 -4.08
N ALA A 457 7.65 -17.69 -5.14
CA ALA A 457 8.72 -18.60 -5.58
C ALA A 457 9.91 -17.82 -6.13
N LEU A 458 9.67 -16.76 -6.89
CA LEU A 458 10.71 -15.87 -7.40
C LEU A 458 11.39 -15.08 -6.26
N ASN A 459 10.66 -14.66 -5.24
CA ASN A 459 11.22 -14.05 -4.03
C ASN A 459 12.05 -15.06 -3.22
N LYS A 460 11.55 -16.31 -3.02
CA LYS A 460 12.32 -17.41 -2.42
C LYS A 460 13.62 -17.69 -3.19
N LYS A 461 13.60 -17.67 -4.54
CA LYS A 461 14.82 -17.75 -5.38
C LYS A 461 15.77 -16.57 -5.12
N ARG A 462 15.28 -15.32 -5.09
CA ARG A 462 16.10 -14.11 -4.80
C ARG A 462 16.72 -14.13 -3.41
N VAL A 463 15.98 -14.53 -2.37
CA VAL A 463 16.50 -14.68 -1.00
C VAL A 463 17.56 -15.78 -0.92
N LYS A 464 17.35 -16.93 -1.60
CA LYS A 464 18.33 -18.01 -1.69
C LYS A 464 19.61 -17.56 -2.40
N ALA A 465 19.50 -16.80 -3.50
CA ALA A 465 20.63 -16.23 -4.22
C ALA A 465 21.40 -15.19 -3.37
N ALA A 466 20.70 -14.27 -2.69
CA ALA A 466 21.32 -13.30 -1.79
C ALA A 466 22.04 -13.98 -0.60
N LYS A 467 21.48 -15.07 -0.07
CA LYS A 467 22.11 -15.87 0.99
C LYS A 467 23.32 -16.68 0.49
N MET A 468 23.30 -17.15 -0.75
CA MET A 468 24.48 -17.72 -1.41
C MET A 468 25.58 -16.67 -1.61
N LYS A 469 25.24 -15.48 -2.12
CA LYS A 469 26.21 -14.38 -2.33
C LYS A 469 26.89 -13.97 -1.02
N ARG A 470 26.13 -13.73 0.05
CA ARG A 470 26.69 -13.46 1.40
C ARG A 470 27.55 -14.59 1.96
N ARG A 471 27.25 -15.85 1.62
CA ARG A 471 28.08 -16.99 2.04
C ARG A 471 29.38 -17.07 1.22
N TRP A 472 29.35 -16.70 -0.04
CA TRP A 472 30.51 -16.61 -0.92
C TRP A 472 31.43 -15.45 -0.50
N GLU A 473 30.88 -14.24 -0.30
CA GLU A 473 31.58 -13.07 0.25
C GLU A 473 32.23 -13.37 1.62
N LYS A 474 31.55 -14.13 2.50
CA LYS A 474 32.15 -14.57 3.78
C LYS A 474 33.27 -15.61 3.59
N LEU A 475 33.17 -16.49 2.59
CA LEU A 475 34.23 -17.45 2.25
C LEU A 475 35.44 -16.78 1.60
N GLU A 476 35.26 -15.74 0.79
CA GLU A 476 36.35 -14.90 0.28
C GLU A 476 37.06 -14.16 1.41
N LYS A 477 36.32 -13.55 2.35
CA LYS A 477 36.95 -12.95 3.55
C LYS A 477 37.72 -13.97 4.38
N ILE A 478 37.19 -15.18 4.58
CA ILE A 478 37.90 -16.25 5.31
C ILE A 478 39.14 -16.74 4.53
N LYS A 479 39.07 -16.83 3.20
CA LYS A 479 40.23 -17.11 2.35
C LYS A 479 41.31 -16.04 2.50
N LYS A 480 40.94 -14.76 2.40
CA LYS A 480 41.91 -13.66 2.52
C LYS A 480 42.55 -13.66 3.91
N ILE A 481 41.76 -13.71 4.98
CA ILE A 481 42.28 -13.82 6.37
C ILE A 481 43.17 -15.07 6.58
N LYS A 482 42.95 -16.17 5.84
CA LYS A 482 43.88 -17.31 5.85
C LYS A 482 45.18 -17.02 5.11
N LEU A 483 45.12 -16.45 3.90
CA LEU A 483 46.30 -16.05 3.13
C LEU A 483 47.14 -15.04 3.93
N ASP A 484 46.50 -14.02 4.50
CA ASP A 484 47.13 -12.99 5.34
C ASP A 484 47.79 -13.61 6.61
N ARG A 485 47.24 -14.72 7.14
CA ARG A 485 47.82 -15.48 8.28
C ARG A 485 48.90 -16.48 7.86
N GLU A 486 48.85 -16.98 6.64
CA GLU A 486 49.85 -17.89 6.08
C GLU A 486 51.10 -17.08 5.68
N LEU A 487 50.94 -15.90 5.07
CA LEU A 487 52.00 -14.89 4.88
C LEU A 487 52.64 -14.43 6.20
N LYS A 488 51.82 -14.11 7.23
CA LYS A 488 52.35 -13.80 8.58
C LYS A 488 52.95 -14.99 9.33
N LYS A 489 52.90 -16.21 8.78
CA LYS A 489 53.66 -17.38 9.30
C LYS A 489 54.96 -17.62 8.54
N SER A 490 55.05 -17.28 7.26
CA SER A 490 56.32 -17.30 6.51
C SER A 490 57.25 -16.11 6.83
N GLN A 491 56.76 -15.10 7.57
CA GLN A 491 57.53 -13.93 8.01
C GLN A 491 57.91 -13.99 9.50
N LYS A 492 58.23 -15.18 10.03
CA LYS A 492 58.89 -15.32 11.35
C LYS A 492 60.26 -15.99 11.19
N PRO A 493 61.34 -15.43 11.79
CA PRO A 493 62.65 -16.08 11.79
C PRO A 493 62.65 -17.36 12.62
N LYS A 494 63.61 -18.25 12.35
CA LYS A 494 63.86 -19.47 13.12
C LYS A 494 64.53 -19.12 14.46
N LYS A 495 64.19 -19.86 15.52
CA LYS A 495 65.09 -20.19 16.62
C LYS A 495 65.03 -21.72 16.84
N VAL A 496 66.06 -22.25 17.48
CA VAL A 496 66.45 -23.68 17.46
C VAL A 496 66.32 -24.25 18.87
N ASP A 497 65.83 -25.50 18.96
CA ASP A 497 65.91 -26.45 20.09
C ASP A 497 65.35 -26.02 21.48
N LYS A 498 65.00 -26.93 22.42
CA LYS A 498 64.96 -28.42 22.41
C LYS A 498 63.79 -28.93 23.30
N ASP A 499 63.77 -30.25 23.53
CA ASP A 499 63.10 -30.99 24.63
C ASP A 499 61.74 -31.71 24.46
N LYS A 500 61.51 -32.62 25.41
CA LYS A 500 60.99 -34.00 25.20
C LYS A 500 59.69 -34.32 25.99
N LYS A 501 59.21 -35.56 25.76
CA LYS A 501 58.17 -36.34 26.48
C LYS A 501 56.71 -35.98 26.16
N GLY A 502 55.82 -36.96 26.30
CA GLY A 502 54.39 -36.89 25.95
C GLY A 502 53.93 -37.83 24.81
N LYS A 503 53.87 -39.14 25.08
CA LYS A 503 52.86 -40.03 24.44
C LYS A 503 51.48 -39.69 25.08
N GLU A 504 50.29 -40.00 24.56
CA GLU A 504 49.82 -41.22 23.86
C GLU A 504 48.79 -40.86 22.72
N GLU A 505 47.66 -41.58 22.60
CA GLU A 505 46.50 -41.33 21.72
C GLU A 505 46.79 -41.06 20.23
N LYS A 506 47.46 -41.99 19.53
CA LYS A 506 47.70 -41.89 18.07
C LYS A 506 47.24 -43.09 17.22
N VAL A 507 46.44 -44.00 17.78
CA VAL A 507 45.79 -45.11 17.04
C VAL A 507 44.27 -44.93 17.07
N ASP A 508 43.75 -44.18 16.10
CA ASP A 508 42.57 -44.57 15.30
C ASP A 508 42.21 -43.51 14.25
N VAL A 509 42.34 -42.24 14.61
CA VAL A 509 42.15 -41.08 13.72
C VAL A 509 43.13 -41.10 12.51
N LYS A 510 44.13 -41.99 12.52
CA LYS A 510 45.08 -42.21 11.41
C LYS A 510 44.45 -43.00 10.26
N LYS A 511 43.81 -44.16 10.50
CA LYS A 511 43.19 -45.02 9.46
C LYS A 511 42.08 -44.26 8.71
N GLU A 512 41.14 -43.69 9.44
CA GLU A 512 39.98 -42.96 8.88
C GLU A 512 40.40 -41.73 8.03
N ARG A 513 41.57 -41.14 8.32
CA ARG A 513 42.14 -39.98 7.61
C ARG A 513 42.93 -40.37 6.36
N ILE A 514 43.37 -41.62 6.25
CA ILE A 514 43.99 -42.21 5.06
C ILE A 514 42.90 -42.54 4.02
N GLU A 515 41.80 -43.19 4.39
CA GLU A 515 40.64 -43.39 3.49
C GLU A 515 40.08 -42.06 2.96
N LYS A 516 39.90 -41.07 3.85
CA LYS A 516 39.44 -39.73 3.46
C LYS A 516 40.47 -38.96 2.59
N ARG A 517 41.70 -39.47 2.46
CA ARG A 517 42.72 -39.04 1.49
C ARG A 517 42.67 -39.84 0.18
N THR A 518 42.55 -41.17 0.20
CA THR A 518 42.48 -42.00 -1.02
C THR A 518 41.21 -41.69 -1.83
N VAL A 519 40.04 -41.62 -1.18
CA VAL A 519 38.77 -41.19 -1.81
C VAL A 519 38.88 -39.77 -2.40
N ARG A 520 39.68 -38.89 -1.79
CA ARG A 520 39.96 -37.53 -2.32
C ARG A 520 40.98 -37.50 -3.46
N ARG A 521 41.95 -38.43 -3.52
CA ARG A 521 42.83 -38.61 -4.68
C ARG A 521 42.03 -39.15 -5.88
N LEU A 522 41.23 -40.18 -5.68
CA LEU A 522 40.33 -40.77 -6.70
C LEU A 522 39.27 -39.79 -7.25
N LEU A 523 38.80 -38.84 -6.42
CA LEU A 523 37.92 -37.76 -6.86
C LEU A 523 38.65 -36.55 -7.50
N LYS A 524 39.98 -36.49 -7.42
CA LYS A 524 40.81 -35.44 -8.07
C LYS A 524 41.42 -35.89 -9.39
N SER A 525 41.71 -37.18 -9.59
CA SER A 525 42.31 -37.70 -10.83
C SER A 525 41.40 -37.54 -12.06
N LYS A 526 40.07 -37.39 -11.88
CA LYS A 526 39.10 -37.11 -12.95
C LYS A 526 39.14 -35.66 -13.46
N LYS A 527 40.35 -35.15 -13.70
CA LYS A 527 40.62 -33.89 -14.41
C LYS A 527 41.49 -34.05 -15.66
N SER A 528 42.00 -35.25 -15.94
CA SER A 528 42.42 -35.63 -17.29
C SER A 528 41.19 -36.02 -18.13
N LYS A 529 41.20 -35.68 -19.42
CA LYS A 529 40.16 -36.08 -20.39
C LYS A 529 40.37 -37.54 -20.87
N LYS A 530 40.28 -38.55 -19.99
CA LYS A 530 40.15 -39.94 -20.50
C LYS A 530 38.71 -40.20 -20.93
N VAL A 531 38.55 -40.54 -22.21
CA VAL A 531 37.26 -40.78 -22.88
C VAL A 531 36.50 -41.90 -22.16
N ILE A 532 35.20 -41.71 -21.94
CA ILE A 532 34.32 -42.81 -21.51
C ILE A 532 33.93 -43.57 -22.79
N PRO A 533 34.31 -44.85 -22.96
CA PRO A 533 33.96 -45.61 -24.16
C PRO A 533 32.43 -45.73 -24.29
N LYS A 534 31.92 -45.60 -25.52
CA LYS A 534 30.48 -45.58 -25.80
C LYS A 534 29.79 -46.96 -25.68
N LYS A 535 30.53 -48.07 -25.64
CA LYS A 535 29.97 -49.45 -25.65
C LYS A 535 29.25 -49.80 -24.34
N ASN A 536 28.09 -50.45 -24.44
CA ASN A 536 27.23 -50.85 -23.31
C ASN A 536 27.71 -52.16 -22.65
N THR A 537 28.89 -52.19 -22.03
CA THR A 537 29.36 -53.38 -21.31
C THR A 537 28.68 -53.56 -19.94
N PRO A 538 28.44 -54.79 -19.45
CA PRO A 538 27.79 -55.02 -18.15
C PRO A 538 28.51 -54.31 -16.99
N LYS A 539 29.86 -54.33 -17.00
CA LYS A 539 30.71 -53.63 -16.02
C LYS A 539 30.44 -52.11 -16.00
N ALA A 540 30.15 -51.48 -17.15
CA ALA A 540 29.78 -50.06 -17.23
C ALA A 540 28.35 -49.79 -16.70
N ILE A 541 27.40 -50.70 -16.92
CA ILE A 541 26.03 -50.59 -16.38
C ILE A 541 26.05 -50.72 -14.85
N ALA A 542 26.77 -51.71 -14.30
CA ALA A 542 26.96 -51.88 -12.86
C ALA A 542 27.61 -50.66 -12.19
N LEU A 543 28.57 -50.00 -12.87
CA LEU A 543 29.15 -48.75 -12.40
C LEU A 543 28.12 -47.60 -12.39
N ARG A 544 27.29 -47.47 -13.44
CA ARG A 544 26.22 -46.46 -13.53
C ARG A 544 25.17 -46.66 -12.41
N THR A 545 24.75 -47.89 -12.11
CA THR A 545 23.77 -48.18 -11.05
C THR A 545 24.35 -47.97 -9.64
N LYS A 546 25.59 -48.37 -9.36
CA LYS A 546 26.30 -48.04 -8.10
C LYS A 546 26.40 -46.51 -7.90
N ILE A 547 26.74 -45.75 -8.96
CA ILE A 547 26.75 -44.28 -8.93
C ILE A 547 25.35 -43.68 -8.70
N ALA A 548 24.28 -44.30 -9.23
CA ALA A 548 22.90 -43.87 -8.99
C ALA A 548 22.47 -44.08 -7.53
N LYS A 549 22.72 -45.27 -6.95
CA LYS A 549 22.46 -45.57 -5.53
C LYS A 549 23.23 -44.62 -4.59
N ALA A 550 24.50 -44.32 -4.89
CA ALA A 550 25.28 -43.33 -4.13
C ALA A 550 24.67 -41.90 -4.20
N LYS A 551 24.19 -41.47 -5.38
CA LYS A 551 23.52 -40.16 -5.56
C LYS A 551 22.19 -40.07 -4.81
N THR A 552 21.39 -41.13 -4.74
CA THR A 552 20.12 -41.12 -3.99
C THR A 552 20.35 -41.13 -2.47
N LEU A 553 21.33 -41.90 -1.98
CA LEU A 553 21.72 -41.90 -0.56
C LEU A 553 22.20 -40.50 -0.11
N ALA A 554 23.11 -39.89 -0.88
CA ALA A 554 23.59 -38.52 -0.62
C ALA A 554 22.46 -37.47 -0.65
N ARG A 555 21.41 -37.70 -1.45
CA ARG A 555 20.20 -36.87 -1.48
C ARG A 555 19.34 -37.06 -0.22
N LYS A 556 19.11 -38.31 0.25
CA LYS A 556 18.43 -38.60 1.53
C LYS A 556 19.12 -37.91 2.71
N VAL A 557 20.44 -38.10 2.88
CA VAL A 557 21.23 -37.47 3.96
C VAL A 557 21.18 -35.93 3.92
N ARG A 558 21.22 -35.34 2.72
CA ARG A 558 21.10 -33.89 2.53
C ARG A 558 19.71 -33.36 2.91
N VAL A 559 18.64 -34.12 2.68
CA VAL A 559 17.27 -33.77 3.11
C VAL A 559 17.16 -33.85 4.64
N ALA A 560 17.58 -34.96 5.26
CA ALA A 560 17.55 -35.13 6.72
C ALA A 560 18.29 -34.00 7.47
N ARG A 561 19.52 -33.67 7.04
CA ARG A 561 20.29 -32.53 7.59
C ARG A 561 19.57 -31.19 7.39
N SER A 562 18.81 -31.02 6.31
CA SER A 562 18.02 -29.79 6.07
C SER A 562 16.81 -29.68 7.00
N LEU A 563 16.14 -30.79 7.33
CA LEU A 563 15.00 -30.83 8.25
C LEU A 563 15.42 -30.59 9.71
N LYS A 564 16.52 -31.21 10.17
CA LYS A 564 17.10 -30.93 11.50
C LYS A 564 17.47 -29.45 11.64
N LEU A 565 18.03 -28.86 10.58
CA LEU A 565 18.29 -27.41 10.48
C LEU A 565 17.04 -26.52 10.35
N ILE A 566 15.85 -27.07 10.09
CA ILE A 566 14.58 -26.32 10.10
C ILE A 566 13.99 -26.32 11.52
N LYS A 567 13.87 -27.49 12.17
CA LYS A 567 13.41 -27.59 13.57
C LYS A 567 14.21 -26.68 14.52
N ILE A 568 15.55 -26.67 14.41
CA ILE A 568 16.41 -25.79 15.22
C ILE A 568 16.09 -24.29 15.00
N LYS A 569 15.69 -23.87 13.78
CA LYS A 569 15.33 -22.46 13.52
C LYS A 569 13.93 -22.09 14.00
N GLN A 570 13.05 -23.06 14.22
CA GLN A 570 11.75 -22.84 14.84
C GLN A 570 11.96 -22.64 16.35
N LYS A 571 12.59 -23.59 17.04
CA LYS A 571 12.90 -23.50 18.49
C LYS A 571 13.65 -22.19 18.85
N ASN A 572 14.67 -21.80 18.07
CA ASN A 572 15.40 -20.55 18.30
C ASN A 572 14.58 -19.28 17.97
N LYS A 573 13.54 -19.37 17.11
CA LYS A 573 12.61 -18.25 16.84
C LYS A 573 11.58 -18.13 17.96
N GLU A 574 11.09 -19.24 18.50
CA GLU A 574 10.18 -19.26 19.66
C GLU A 574 10.86 -18.71 20.92
N LEU A 575 12.09 -19.16 21.22
CA LEU A 575 12.91 -18.59 22.31
C LEU A 575 13.12 -17.07 22.15
N GLY A 576 13.48 -16.61 20.95
CA GLY A 576 13.64 -15.19 20.63
C GLY A 576 12.33 -14.38 20.56
N ILE A 577 11.18 -15.01 20.76
CA ILE A 577 9.88 -14.36 20.99
C ILE A 577 9.59 -14.28 22.50
N LYS A 578 9.78 -15.38 23.24
CA LYS A 578 9.64 -15.41 24.72
C LYS A 578 10.51 -14.34 25.41
N GLN A 579 11.82 -14.34 25.12
CA GLN A 579 12.77 -13.34 25.63
C GLN A 579 12.37 -11.88 25.33
N LYS A 580 11.64 -11.63 24.24
CA LYS A 580 11.15 -10.29 23.90
C LYS A 580 9.86 -9.92 24.61
N ALA A 581 9.02 -10.89 24.95
CA ALA A 581 7.87 -10.67 25.82
C ALA A 581 8.34 -10.35 27.25
N GLU A 582 9.26 -11.17 27.78
CA GLU A 582 9.89 -10.98 29.11
C GLU A 582 10.58 -9.62 29.23
N ALA A 583 11.42 -9.24 28.26
CA ALA A 583 12.07 -7.93 28.24
C ALA A 583 11.06 -6.77 28.15
N LYS A 584 9.95 -6.93 27.42
CA LYS A 584 8.88 -5.93 27.36
C LYS A 584 8.11 -5.82 28.69
N ALA A 585 7.90 -6.93 29.39
CA ALA A 585 7.28 -6.96 30.71
C ALA A 585 8.17 -6.28 31.78
N ARG A 586 9.45 -6.63 31.85
CA ARG A 586 10.42 -5.97 32.75
C ARG A 586 10.51 -4.45 32.48
N ALA A 587 10.55 -4.05 31.20
CA ALA A 587 10.53 -2.64 30.81
C ALA A 587 9.18 -1.91 31.03
N ALA A 588 8.10 -2.65 31.33
CA ALA A 588 6.83 -2.07 31.78
C ALA A 588 6.82 -1.91 33.32
N LYS A 589 7.30 -2.91 34.07
CA LYS A 589 7.40 -2.86 35.54
C LYS A 589 8.28 -1.69 36.02
N LEU A 590 9.48 -1.56 35.45
CA LEU A 590 10.40 -0.43 35.70
C LEU A 590 9.78 0.95 35.38
N LYS A 591 8.81 1.02 34.46
CA LYS A 591 8.09 2.27 34.15
C LYS A 591 6.90 2.56 35.08
N ALA A 592 6.37 1.54 35.75
CA ALA A 592 5.41 1.73 36.84
C ALA A 592 6.15 2.19 38.11
N GLU A 593 7.22 1.48 38.48
CA GLU A 593 8.09 1.79 39.63
C GLU A 593 8.66 3.22 39.53
N ALA A 594 9.18 3.63 38.36
CA ALA A 594 9.65 4.99 38.15
C ALA A 594 8.55 6.07 38.18
N LYS A 595 7.29 5.71 37.84
CA LYS A 595 6.14 6.61 37.99
C LYS A 595 5.74 6.78 39.45
N GLU A 596 5.74 5.69 40.21
CA GLU A 596 5.39 5.69 41.63
C GLU A 596 6.43 6.47 42.46
N ALA A 597 7.73 6.24 42.20
CA ALA A 597 8.82 7.00 42.81
C ALA A 597 8.72 8.52 42.50
N ALA A 598 8.34 8.88 41.26
CA ALA A 598 8.09 10.27 40.89
C ALA A 598 6.85 10.87 41.59
N ALA A 599 5.80 10.07 41.82
CA ALA A 599 4.62 10.50 42.58
C ALA A 599 4.96 10.72 44.07
N LYS A 600 5.68 9.78 44.69
CA LYS A 600 6.15 9.89 46.09
C LYS A 600 7.03 11.13 46.30
N LYS A 601 8.02 11.37 45.43
CA LYS A 601 8.83 12.62 45.48
C LYS A 601 8.02 13.89 45.27
N LYS A 602 6.94 13.86 44.48
CA LYS A 602 6.06 15.03 44.30
C LYS A 602 5.19 15.29 45.53
N ALA A 603 4.73 14.25 46.22
CA ALA A 603 4.01 14.37 47.49
C ALA A 603 4.91 14.94 48.60
N GLU A 604 6.12 14.38 48.77
CA GLU A 604 7.13 14.86 49.73
C GLU A 604 7.51 16.33 49.50
N ALA A 605 7.62 16.75 48.23
CA ALA A 605 7.89 18.15 47.87
C ALA A 605 6.71 19.09 48.20
N LEU A 606 5.46 18.63 48.05
CA LEU A 606 4.27 19.39 48.43
C LEU A 606 4.15 19.50 49.96
N GLU A 607 4.46 18.45 50.70
CA GLU A 607 4.47 18.45 52.16
C GLU A 607 5.56 19.40 52.70
N LYS A 608 6.76 19.36 52.13
CA LYS A 608 7.86 20.30 52.46
C LYS A 608 7.51 21.75 52.08
N ALA A 609 6.72 21.97 51.03
CA ALA A 609 6.21 23.31 50.70
C ALA A 609 5.13 23.79 51.70
N ALA A 610 4.21 22.91 52.12
CA ALA A 610 3.20 23.23 53.14
C ALA A 610 3.85 23.55 54.50
N LYS A 611 4.83 22.75 54.94
CA LYS A 611 5.60 22.99 56.17
C LYS A 611 6.44 24.29 56.11
N ARG A 612 6.86 24.73 54.91
CA ARG A 612 7.49 26.05 54.72
C ARG A 612 6.47 27.19 54.87
N LYS A 613 5.32 27.10 54.19
CA LYS A 613 4.24 28.10 54.34
C LYS A 613 3.81 28.29 55.79
N ALA A 614 3.53 27.21 56.53
CA ALA A 614 3.18 27.29 57.94
C ALA A 614 4.29 27.94 58.81
N LYS A 615 5.57 27.79 58.42
CA LYS A 615 6.71 28.43 59.09
C LYS A 615 6.90 29.91 58.69
N GLU A 616 6.39 30.32 57.53
CA GLU A 616 6.34 31.72 57.09
C GLU A 616 5.14 32.44 57.71
N GLU A 617 3.97 31.79 57.77
CA GLU A 617 2.74 32.25 58.42
C GLU A 617 2.92 32.43 59.94
N SER A 618 3.54 31.46 60.63
CA SER A 618 3.88 31.63 62.06
C SER A 618 4.91 32.73 62.32
N LYS A 619 5.88 32.94 61.40
CA LYS A 619 6.80 34.10 61.47
C LYS A 619 6.09 35.43 61.26
N SER A 620 5.11 35.51 60.37
CA SER A 620 4.34 36.77 60.15
C SER A 620 3.43 37.09 61.34
N ALA A 621 2.83 36.07 61.97
CA ALA A 621 2.09 36.22 63.23
C ALA A 621 3.00 36.64 64.40
N GLY A 622 4.21 36.09 64.49
CA GLY A 622 5.22 36.51 65.46
C GLY A 622 5.63 37.98 65.30
N LYS A 623 5.81 38.46 64.06
CA LYS A 623 6.18 39.85 63.81
C LYS A 623 5.07 40.83 64.20
N LYS A 624 3.81 40.55 63.86
CA LYS A 624 2.65 41.36 64.33
C LYS A 624 2.60 41.49 65.86
N LYS A 625 2.92 40.44 66.62
CA LYS A 625 2.97 40.50 68.09
C LYS A 625 4.12 41.36 68.66
N LEU A 626 5.13 41.71 67.87
CA LEU A 626 6.14 42.71 68.22
C LEU A 626 5.67 44.13 67.86
N ASP A 627 5.09 44.28 66.65
CA ASP A 627 4.58 45.58 66.16
C ASP A 627 3.37 46.12 66.96
N ASP A 628 2.58 45.23 67.60
CA ASP A 628 1.52 45.61 68.54
C ASP A 628 2.05 45.89 69.97
N LYS A 629 3.27 45.45 70.30
CA LYS A 629 3.88 45.72 71.62
C LYS A 629 4.53 47.10 71.65
N SER A 630 5.30 47.46 70.62
CA SER A 630 5.94 48.78 70.49
C SER A 630 4.96 49.96 70.33
N LYS A 631 3.67 49.70 70.07
CA LYS A 631 2.60 50.71 70.05
C LYS A 631 1.93 50.95 71.41
N LYS A 632 2.25 50.17 72.43
CA LYS A 632 1.58 50.24 73.74
C LYS A 632 2.27 51.20 74.72
N ASP A 633 3.55 51.48 74.51
CA ASP A 633 4.41 52.19 75.47
C ASP A 633 4.49 53.71 75.22
N LEU A 634 3.61 54.26 74.37
CA LEU A 634 3.69 55.64 73.86
C LEU A 634 2.38 56.46 73.91
N LYS A 635 1.35 56.00 74.63
CA LYS A 635 0.08 56.74 74.84
C LYS A 635 -0.51 56.59 76.24
N SER A 636 0.09 57.28 77.22
CA SER A 636 -0.41 57.35 78.61
C SER A 636 -0.13 58.68 79.34
N LYS A 637 -0.13 59.81 78.61
CA LYS A 637 -0.15 61.18 79.19
C LYS A 637 -1.16 62.11 78.50
N THR A 638 -2.43 62.03 78.92
CA THR A 638 -3.47 63.08 78.99
C THR A 638 -4.78 62.43 79.48
N ALA A 639 -5.69 63.18 80.09
CA ALA A 639 -6.80 62.61 80.89
C ALA A 639 -8.15 63.33 80.72
N LYS A 640 -9.20 62.69 81.26
CA LYS A 640 -10.56 63.20 81.58
C LYS A 640 -11.45 63.73 80.42
N ALA A 641 -12.45 62.91 80.02
CA ALA A 641 -13.86 63.31 79.86
C ALA A 641 -14.79 62.07 79.68
N LYS A 642 -16.05 62.17 80.15
CA LYS A 642 -17.18 61.19 80.12
C LYS A 642 -18.45 61.91 80.66
N PRO A 643 -19.71 61.37 80.62
CA PRO A 643 -20.14 59.98 80.32
C PRO A 643 -21.41 59.79 79.43
N GLN A 644 -21.76 58.51 79.17
CA GLN A 644 -23.11 57.92 78.87
C GLN A 644 -23.85 58.32 77.55
N ALA A 645 -24.71 57.49 76.94
CA ALA A 645 -25.18 56.11 77.21
C ALA A 645 -24.64 55.09 76.15
N ALA A 646 -25.31 54.16 75.41
CA ALA A 646 -26.67 53.56 75.32
C ALA A 646 -26.58 52.13 74.69
N LYS A 647 -27.58 51.24 74.82
CA LYS A 647 -27.57 49.78 74.43
C LYS A 647 -29.00 49.14 74.50
N PRO A 648 -29.28 47.84 74.18
CA PRO A 648 -28.77 46.90 73.13
C PRO A 648 -29.82 45.87 72.53
N GLY A 649 -29.42 45.03 71.54
CA GLY A 649 -29.93 43.64 71.35
C GLY A 649 -31.11 43.36 70.37
N ASP A 650 -31.53 42.11 70.04
CA ASP A 650 -30.91 40.75 70.04
C ASP A 650 -31.82 39.64 69.39
N LYS A 651 -31.26 38.57 68.76
CA LYS A 651 -31.92 37.24 68.39
C LYS A 651 -33.15 37.27 67.38
N LYS A 652 -33.74 36.18 66.81
CA LYS A 652 -33.51 34.69 66.69
C LYS A 652 -34.25 34.01 65.47
N LYS A 653 -33.95 32.71 65.27
CA LYS A 653 -34.42 31.65 64.30
C LYS A 653 -35.95 31.45 64.04
N GLU A 654 -36.30 30.70 62.96
CA GLU A 654 -37.21 29.50 63.04
C GLU A 654 -37.18 28.47 61.85
N THR A 655 -37.88 27.31 61.98
CA THR A 655 -37.96 26.09 61.07
C THR A 655 -39.19 25.19 61.51
N PRO A 656 -39.42 23.86 61.21
CA PRO A 656 -38.93 22.82 60.25
C PRO A 656 -40.03 21.85 59.64
N LYS A 657 -39.65 20.67 59.07
CA LYS A 657 -40.47 19.46 58.65
C LYS A 657 -41.16 19.55 57.25
N LYS A 658 -41.75 18.51 56.57
CA LYS A 658 -41.93 17.03 56.74
C LYS A 658 -41.88 16.27 55.35
N VAL A 659 -42.45 15.05 55.22
CA VAL A 659 -42.26 14.00 54.15
C VAL A 659 -43.49 13.04 54.08
N SER A 660 -43.84 12.22 53.04
CA SER A 660 -44.16 12.41 51.59
C SER A 660 -44.51 11.05 50.89
N GLN A 661 -45.53 10.93 49.99
CA GLN A 661 -45.91 9.69 49.22
C GLN A 661 -46.51 10.04 47.82
N GLY A 662 -46.64 9.18 46.78
CA GLY A 662 -46.47 7.71 46.64
C GLY A 662 -45.83 7.22 45.29
N LYS A 663 -46.18 6.02 44.78
CA LYS A 663 -45.37 5.16 43.83
C LYS A 663 -46.26 4.09 43.11
N PRO A 664 -45.78 3.09 42.31
CA PRO A 664 -44.53 2.88 41.52
C PRO A 664 -44.74 2.23 40.10
N THR A 665 -43.65 1.91 39.37
CA THR A 665 -43.37 0.53 38.84
C THR A 665 -41.92 0.38 38.31
N GLU A 666 -41.40 -0.86 38.21
CA GLU A 666 -40.00 -1.20 37.84
C GLU A 666 -39.88 -1.79 36.40
N LYS A 667 -38.70 -1.90 35.74
CA LYS A 667 -37.53 -2.80 35.98
C LYS A 667 -36.29 -2.28 35.22
N LYS A 668 -35.06 -2.27 35.78
CA LYS A 668 -34.13 -3.37 36.14
C LYS A 668 -33.60 -4.13 34.88
N VAL A 669 -32.29 -4.44 34.72
CA VAL A 669 -31.12 -4.25 35.62
C VAL A 669 -29.77 -4.16 34.87
N LYS A 670 -28.71 -3.85 35.64
CA LYS A 670 -27.24 -3.87 35.43
C LYS A 670 -26.74 -5.06 34.54
N LYS A 671 -25.53 -5.04 33.95
CA LYS A 671 -24.28 -4.40 34.40
C LYS A 671 -23.29 -4.15 33.25
#